data_AF-A0A829MDE9-F1
#
_entry.id   AF-A0A829MDE9-F1
#
_cell.length_a   1.000
_cell.length_b   1.000
_cell.length_c   1.000
_cell.angle_alpha   90.00
_cell.angle_beta   90.00
_cell.angle_gamma   90.00
#
_symmetry.space_group_name_H-M   'P 1'
#
loop_
_entity.id
_entity.type
_entity.pdbx_description
1 polymer ?
#
loop_
_entity_poly.entity_id
_entity_poly.type
_entity_poly.pdbx_seq_one_letter_code
_entity_poly.pdbx_strand_id
1 'polypeptide(L)'
;MVLSDAIPNLLIGLREGLEAGLVVSILLAAVHRSALAGQGRRVTAPIWLGVLGALTVSASFAAVLNSTTSSLSAIGQDVVGGLLSILAVGLVTAMIFWMSRTAANLSGELSGKVEHALVLGAGALALTAFLAVAREGLETTLFFWTAAKAAGETTGPVIGGALGLAIAVVLCWLLYRRAVRLNLRVFFTRTAIVLIVIAAGILAYGVGDLQTAGWLPGHSWYAFDLSQRISADSWWITIITGITQLTPRMTVLQVLAWVGYLVVVIPAFVRVSRMAPSPAGPEEDEEPSAFARLIGQRPVAVAAAIVVVPALLAAAVIAILPAADRDAGAQVTVTAEGCADDWKSARSGLQTFTVMNRSGKTGEINLVDANNAVVAEIETLGPSTSATMTAALSNGTYKFVCLMAGEPAKYSAAQQVSGDSVPGAPQPVVRVTEEDLAAPMAAYRRYADGLLGVLDGQVRAVRNDLGSGNIEAAKKDWVPAILTWNRIGAAYGSFKDYGDAIAGLPHGLPDGVDDPDFKGLRRLEYGLWHGQSASTLTPVADELTATIGTLRANLSEVMTDPADQTKRPHEILEDTLRFQLMGFTDQGAGTEYAEAAAAVDATRAVLNQFAPLVTARAPKLLGESMSRLDVLDAALKATQRDGRWRPLAQVPLSQRQSVNAALGNAVEKLASVPLLIELPPSR
;
A
#
# COMPACT_ATOMS: atom_id res chain seq x y z
N MET A 1 -1.15 -18.73 0.37
CA MET A 1 -1.74 -18.86 -0.98
C MET A 1 -3.16 -18.35 -0.89
N VAL A 2 -3.39 -17.08 -1.19
CA VAL A 2 -4.71 -16.47 -0.98
C VAL A 2 -5.56 -16.76 -2.21
N LEU A 3 -6.67 -17.49 -2.01
CA LEU A 3 -7.59 -17.86 -3.10
C LEU A 3 -8.19 -16.61 -3.78
N SER A 4 -8.20 -15.47 -3.08
CA SER A 4 -8.76 -14.20 -3.53
C SER A 4 -8.08 -13.63 -4.78
N ASP A 5 -6.75 -13.68 -4.83
CA ASP A 5 -5.96 -13.01 -5.88
C ASP A 5 -6.00 -13.79 -7.21
N ALA A 6 -6.49 -15.04 -7.14
CA ALA A 6 -6.69 -15.92 -8.28
C ALA A 6 -8.05 -15.72 -8.97
N ILE A 7 -9.07 -15.16 -8.29
CA ILE A 7 -10.45 -15.11 -8.80
C ILE A 7 -10.60 -14.25 -10.06
N PRO A 8 -9.99 -13.06 -10.18
CA PRO A 8 -10.13 -12.24 -11.40
C PRO A 8 -9.61 -12.96 -12.64
N ASN A 9 -8.36 -13.45 -12.57
CA ASN A 9 -7.75 -14.16 -13.68
C ASN A 9 -8.40 -15.52 -13.94
N LEU A 10 -8.98 -16.17 -12.91
CA LEU A 10 -9.81 -17.36 -13.08
C LEU A 10 -11.02 -17.09 -13.96
N LEU A 11 -11.77 -16.01 -13.69
CA LEU A 11 -12.97 -15.67 -14.44
C LEU A 11 -12.64 -15.21 -15.86
N ILE A 12 -11.58 -14.42 -16.02
CA ILE A 12 -11.06 -14.02 -17.34
C ILE A 12 -10.64 -15.28 -18.12
N GLY A 13 -9.80 -16.14 -17.55
CA GLY A 13 -9.30 -17.35 -18.20
C GLY A 13 -10.41 -18.34 -18.54
N LEU A 14 -11.41 -18.47 -17.66
CA LEU A 14 -12.58 -19.29 -17.90
C LEU A 14 -13.40 -18.79 -19.10
N ARG A 15 -13.61 -17.47 -19.19
CA ARG A 15 -14.39 -16.85 -20.26
C ARG A 15 -13.66 -16.93 -21.59
N GLU A 16 -12.47 -16.35 -21.68
CA GLU A 16 -11.73 -16.26 -22.93
C GLU A 16 -11.34 -17.66 -23.43
N GLY A 17 -11.01 -18.56 -22.50
CA GLY A 17 -10.78 -19.98 -22.81
C GLY A 17 -12.01 -20.70 -23.35
N LEU A 18 -13.22 -20.36 -22.88
CA LEU A 18 -14.47 -20.94 -23.38
C LEU A 18 -14.81 -20.38 -24.77
N GLU A 19 -14.57 -19.09 -25.02
CA GLU A 19 -14.79 -18.46 -26.33
C GLU A 19 -13.87 -19.06 -27.39
N ALA A 20 -12.56 -19.12 -27.12
CA ALA A 20 -11.60 -19.78 -28.00
C ALA A 20 -11.91 -21.28 -28.19
N GLY A 21 -12.22 -21.98 -27.09
CA GLY A 21 -12.51 -23.41 -27.10
C GLY A 21 -13.82 -23.78 -27.83
N LEU A 22 -14.83 -22.90 -27.81
CA LEU A 22 -16.08 -23.08 -28.57
C LEU A 22 -15.81 -23.01 -30.07
N VAL A 23 -15.00 -22.05 -30.52
CA VAL A 23 -14.63 -21.94 -31.95
C VAL A 23 -13.88 -23.20 -32.40
N VAL A 24 -12.89 -23.66 -31.63
CA VAL A 24 -12.17 -24.91 -31.92
C VAL A 24 -13.13 -26.11 -31.94
N SER A 25 -14.09 -26.17 -31.02
CA SER A 25 -15.10 -27.25 -30.98
C SER A 25 -16.02 -27.25 -32.20
N ILE A 26 -16.41 -26.07 -32.71
CA ILE A 26 -17.20 -25.92 -33.94
C ILE A 26 -16.39 -26.40 -35.15
N LEU A 27 -15.11 -26.00 -35.26
CA LEU A 27 -14.22 -26.44 -36.33
C LEU A 27 -14.01 -27.97 -36.32
N LEU A 28 -13.78 -28.55 -35.15
CA LEU A 28 -13.67 -30.00 -34.98
C LEU A 28 -14.97 -30.72 -35.32
N ALA A 29 -16.12 -30.19 -34.92
CA ALA A 29 -17.42 -30.76 -35.25
C ALA A 29 -17.73 -30.70 -36.75
N ALA A 30 -17.33 -29.63 -37.45
CA ALA A 30 -17.48 -29.50 -38.89
C ALA A 30 -16.61 -30.50 -39.65
N VAL A 31 -15.34 -30.68 -39.26
CA VAL A 31 -14.46 -31.72 -39.81
C VAL A 31 -15.00 -33.12 -39.53
N HIS A 32 -15.59 -33.35 -38.35
CA HIS A 32 -16.21 -34.63 -38.02
C HIS A 32 -17.44 -34.91 -38.89
N ARG A 33 -18.26 -33.88 -39.16
CA ARG A 33 -19.46 -33.97 -40.00
C ARG A 33 -19.11 -34.22 -41.47
N SER A 34 -18.12 -33.52 -42.03
CA SER A 34 -17.69 -33.72 -43.42
C SER A 34 -17.07 -35.11 -43.65
N ALA A 35 -16.37 -35.64 -42.65
CA ALA A 35 -15.88 -37.01 -42.68
C ALA A 35 -16.99 -38.07 -42.58
N LEU A 36 -18.08 -37.78 -41.85
CA LEU A 36 -19.28 -38.63 -41.83
C LEU A 36 -20.05 -38.60 -43.15
N ALA A 37 -20.00 -37.47 -43.87
CA ALA A 37 -20.62 -37.29 -45.19
C ALA A 37 -19.82 -37.90 -46.37
N GLY A 38 -18.71 -38.61 -46.10
CA GLY A 38 -17.93 -39.33 -47.12
C GLY A 38 -17.04 -38.45 -48.03
N GLN A 39 -16.91 -37.15 -47.74
CA GLN A 39 -16.21 -36.19 -48.60
C GLN A 39 -14.74 -35.90 -48.20
N GLY A 40 -14.19 -36.57 -47.18
CA GLY A 40 -12.79 -36.37 -46.78
C GLY A 40 -12.29 -37.22 -45.59
N ARG A 41 -10.95 -37.28 -45.41
CA ARG A 41 -10.27 -37.95 -44.29
C ARG A 41 -10.35 -37.11 -43.02
N ARG A 42 -10.57 -37.72 -41.84
CA ARG A 42 -10.54 -37.05 -40.53
C ARG A 42 -9.12 -36.58 -40.20
N VAL A 43 -8.74 -35.38 -40.63
CA VAL A 43 -7.44 -34.79 -40.29
C VAL A 43 -7.66 -33.52 -39.48
N THR A 44 -7.52 -33.62 -38.16
CA THR A 44 -7.67 -32.50 -37.21
C THR A 44 -6.34 -31.78 -36.93
N ALA A 45 -5.21 -32.33 -37.40
CA ALA A 45 -3.88 -31.77 -37.19
C ALA A 45 -3.73 -30.29 -37.60
N PRO A 46 -4.33 -29.80 -38.72
CA PRO A 46 -4.23 -28.39 -39.10
C PRO A 46 -4.87 -27.44 -38.08
N ILE A 47 -6.00 -27.83 -37.46
CA ILE A 47 -6.65 -27.03 -36.42
C ILE A 47 -5.70 -26.86 -35.22
N TRP A 48 -5.09 -27.96 -34.77
CA TRP A 48 -4.15 -27.94 -33.64
C TRP A 48 -2.86 -27.17 -33.95
N LEU A 49 -2.39 -27.18 -35.20
CA LEU A 49 -1.27 -26.34 -35.65
C LEU A 49 -1.63 -24.85 -35.63
N GLY A 50 -2.86 -24.49 -36.01
CA GLY A 50 -3.38 -23.13 -35.87
C GLY A 50 -3.46 -22.67 -34.41
N VAL A 51 -3.97 -23.53 -33.52
CA VAL A 51 -4.01 -23.28 -32.06
C VAL A 51 -2.60 -23.10 -31.48
N LEU A 52 -1.64 -23.95 -31.85
CA LEU A 52 -0.25 -23.83 -31.40
C LEU A 52 0.39 -22.51 -31.83
N GLY A 53 0.11 -22.10 -33.07
CA GLY A 53 0.52 -20.79 -33.59
C GLY A 53 -0.05 -19.63 -32.80
N ALA A 54 -1.35 -19.69 -32.46
CA ALA A 54 -2.01 -18.67 -31.65
C ALA A 54 -1.40 -18.57 -30.24
N LEU A 55 -1.15 -19.73 -29.59
CA LEU A 55 -0.47 -19.76 -28.29
C LEU A 55 0.93 -19.14 -28.34
N THR A 56 1.66 -19.38 -29.43
CA THR A 56 3.01 -18.83 -29.62
C THR A 56 2.95 -17.31 -29.79
N VAL A 57 1.99 -16.79 -30.55
CA VAL A 57 1.75 -15.34 -30.68
C VAL A 57 1.40 -14.71 -29.33
N SER A 58 0.47 -15.30 -28.58
CA SER A 58 0.06 -14.77 -27.28
C SER A 58 1.21 -14.77 -26.26
N ALA A 59 1.99 -15.85 -26.19
CA ALA A 59 3.16 -15.93 -25.32
C ALA A 59 4.27 -14.93 -25.73
N SER A 60 4.50 -14.77 -27.03
CA SER A 60 5.46 -13.80 -27.59
C SER A 60 5.04 -12.37 -27.25
N PHE A 61 3.75 -12.06 -27.39
CA PHE A 61 3.20 -10.76 -27.04
C PHE A 61 3.32 -10.48 -25.52
N ALA A 62 3.02 -11.46 -24.67
CA ALA A 62 3.22 -11.36 -23.22
C ALA A 62 4.67 -11.06 -22.86
N ALA A 63 5.62 -11.77 -23.48
CA ALA A 63 7.05 -11.62 -23.23
C ALA A 63 7.55 -10.23 -23.63
N VAL A 64 7.13 -9.71 -24.79
CA VAL A 64 7.46 -8.36 -25.26
C VAL A 64 6.88 -7.31 -24.32
N LEU A 65 5.60 -7.46 -23.93
CA LEU A 65 4.91 -6.53 -23.04
C LEU A 65 5.60 -6.44 -21.66
N ASN A 66 5.92 -7.59 -21.08
CA ASN A 66 6.61 -7.68 -19.79
C ASN A 66 8.02 -7.07 -19.86
N SER A 67 8.80 -7.44 -20.88
CA SER A 67 10.19 -7.00 -21.03
C SER A 67 10.31 -5.50 -21.35
N THR A 68 9.34 -4.95 -22.09
CA THR A 68 9.33 -3.51 -22.42
C THR A 68 8.98 -2.69 -21.18
N THR A 69 8.00 -3.14 -20.39
CA THR A 69 7.54 -2.41 -19.20
C THR A 69 8.56 -2.46 -18.08
N SER A 70 9.24 -3.59 -17.87
CA SER A 70 10.28 -3.73 -16.83
C SER A 70 11.49 -2.81 -17.05
N SER A 71 11.73 -2.37 -18.29
CA SER A 71 12.84 -1.48 -18.65
C SER A 71 12.54 0.02 -18.44
N LEU A 72 11.31 0.36 -18.04
CA LEU A 72 10.93 1.75 -17.76
C LEU A 72 11.29 2.15 -16.33
N SER A 73 11.52 3.45 -16.10
CA SER A 73 11.66 4.02 -14.75
C SER A 73 10.39 3.79 -13.91
N ALA A 74 10.46 3.86 -12.58
CA ALA A 74 9.29 3.64 -11.71
C ALA A 74 8.09 4.50 -12.10
N ILE A 75 8.31 5.81 -12.34
CA ILE A 75 7.26 6.72 -12.83
C ILE A 75 6.76 6.28 -14.22
N GLY A 76 7.65 5.84 -15.11
CA GLY A 76 7.26 5.32 -16.42
C GLY A 76 6.43 4.04 -16.35
N GLN A 77 6.71 3.16 -15.38
CA GLN A 77 5.92 1.95 -15.12
C GLN A 77 4.52 2.30 -14.63
N ASP A 78 4.39 3.28 -13.73
CA ASP A 78 3.09 3.75 -13.22
C ASP A 78 2.27 4.40 -14.35
N VAL A 79 2.87 5.25 -15.19
CA VAL A 79 2.18 5.85 -16.34
C VAL A 79 1.69 4.80 -17.33
N VAL A 80 2.56 3.87 -17.72
CA VAL A 80 2.22 2.83 -18.70
C VAL A 80 1.20 1.84 -18.10
N GLY A 81 1.34 1.47 -16.83
CA GLY A 81 0.38 0.65 -16.10
C GLY A 81 -1.00 1.29 -16.04
N GLY A 82 -1.08 2.57 -15.71
CA GLY A 82 -2.32 3.34 -15.67
C GLY A 82 -3.00 3.46 -17.03
N LEU A 83 -2.26 3.81 -18.09
CA LEU A 83 -2.79 3.93 -19.45
C LEU A 83 -3.28 2.59 -20.01
N LEU A 84 -2.51 1.51 -19.81
CA LEU A 84 -2.91 0.18 -20.25
C LEU A 84 -4.13 -0.35 -19.48
N SER A 85 -4.26 0.01 -18.21
CA SER A 85 -5.46 -0.32 -17.41
C SER A 85 -6.71 0.36 -17.96
N ILE A 86 -6.63 1.66 -18.31
CA ILE A 86 -7.75 2.39 -18.94
C ILE A 86 -8.10 1.78 -20.31
N LEU A 87 -7.09 1.48 -21.13
CA LEU A 87 -7.28 0.85 -22.43
C LEU A 87 -7.92 -0.54 -22.30
N ALA A 88 -7.46 -1.35 -21.36
CA ALA A 88 -8.04 -2.66 -21.07
C ALA A 88 -9.51 -2.55 -20.67
N VAL A 89 -9.86 -1.60 -19.78
CA VAL A 89 -11.26 -1.37 -19.39
C VAL A 89 -12.12 -0.96 -20.59
N GLY A 90 -11.62 -0.11 -21.48
CA GLY A 90 -12.29 0.25 -22.72
C GLY A 90 -12.57 -0.97 -23.62
N LEU A 91 -11.56 -1.81 -23.81
CA LEU A 91 -11.65 -3.05 -24.61
C LEU A 91 -12.62 -4.06 -23.99
N VAL A 92 -12.52 -4.34 -22.68
CA VAL A 92 -13.44 -5.22 -21.95
C VAL A 92 -14.87 -4.73 -22.10
N THR A 93 -15.10 -3.43 -21.89
CA THR A 93 -16.44 -2.84 -22.00
C THR A 93 -16.98 -3.04 -23.41
N ALA A 94 -16.20 -2.68 -24.45
CA ALA A 94 -16.60 -2.85 -25.84
C ALA A 94 -16.96 -4.31 -26.16
N MET A 95 -16.14 -5.25 -25.70
CA MET A 95 -16.36 -6.68 -25.92
C MET A 95 -17.61 -7.20 -25.21
N ILE A 96 -17.87 -6.78 -23.97
CA ILE A 96 -19.08 -7.15 -23.22
C ILE A 96 -20.34 -6.74 -24.00
N PHE A 97 -20.37 -5.52 -24.56
CA PHE A 97 -21.48 -5.06 -25.39
C PHE A 97 -21.54 -5.77 -26.74
N TRP A 98 -20.41 -6.04 -27.38
CA TRP A 98 -20.35 -6.73 -28.66
C TRP A 98 -20.89 -8.17 -28.54
N MET A 99 -20.39 -8.96 -27.59
CA MET A 99 -20.85 -10.33 -27.33
C MET A 99 -22.33 -10.41 -26.96
N SER A 100 -22.84 -9.45 -26.18
CA SER A 100 -24.26 -9.41 -25.80
C SER A 100 -25.20 -9.34 -27.01
N ARG A 101 -24.72 -8.78 -28.13
CA ARG A 101 -25.45 -8.66 -29.40
C ARG A 101 -25.23 -9.88 -30.30
N THR A 102 -24.02 -10.44 -30.31
CA THR A 102 -23.62 -11.52 -31.24
C THR A 102 -23.96 -12.94 -30.74
N ALA A 103 -24.16 -13.14 -29.43
CA ALA A 103 -24.42 -14.44 -28.79
C ALA A 103 -25.60 -15.25 -29.35
N ALA A 104 -26.54 -14.62 -30.06
CA ALA A 104 -27.71 -15.29 -30.64
C ALA A 104 -27.46 -15.91 -32.03
N ASN A 105 -26.49 -15.41 -32.82
CA ASN A 105 -26.30 -15.78 -34.23
C ASN A 105 -25.01 -16.58 -34.51
N LEU A 106 -24.11 -16.67 -33.53
CA LEU A 106 -22.79 -17.33 -33.64
C LEU A 106 -22.82 -18.76 -34.20
N SER A 107 -23.83 -19.56 -33.84
CA SER A 107 -23.91 -20.95 -34.31
C SER A 107 -24.28 -21.06 -35.80
N GLY A 108 -24.98 -20.07 -36.37
CA GLY A 108 -25.44 -20.08 -37.76
C GLY A 108 -24.37 -19.59 -38.73
N GLU A 109 -23.77 -18.42 -38.45
CA GLU A 109 -22.74 -17.80 -39.29
C GLU A 109 -21.44 -18.61 -39.34
N LEU A 110 -21.00 -19.18 -38.21
CA LEU A 110 -19.78 -20.00 -38.16
C LEU A 110 -19.98 -21.36 -38.87
N SER A 111 -21.19 -21.91 -38.88
CA SER A 111 -21.46 -23.16 -39.60
C SER A 111 -21.33 -22.98 -41.12
N GLY A 112 -21.80 -21.84 -41.66
CA GLY A 112 -21.70 -21.51 -43.09
C GLY A 112 -20.27 -21.19 -43.53
N LYS A 113 -19.53 -20.36 -42.79
CA LYS A 113 -18.14 -19.98 -43.14
C LYS A 113 -17.16 -21.17 -43.05
N VAL A 114 -17.44 -22.16 -42.21
CA VAL A 114 -16.59 -23.36 -42.06
C VAL A 114 -16.85 -24.40 -43.17
N GLU A 115 -18.07 -24.51 -43.68
CA GLU A 115 -18.35 -25.31 -44.88
C GLU A 115 -17.58 -24.78 -46.10
N HIS A 116 -17.41 -23.46 -46.23
CA HIS A 116 -16.55 -22.86 -47.27
C HIS A 116 -15.04 -23.07 -47.03
N ALA A 117 -14.56 -22.95 -45.79
CA ALA A 117 -13.14 -23.18 -45.45
C ALA A 117 -12.70 -24.65 -45.67
N LEU A 118 -13.62 -25.61 -45.51
CA LEU A 118 -13.37 -27.02 -45.81
C LEU A 118 -13.08 -27.28 -47.30
N VAL A 119 -13.59 -26.44 -48.21
CA VAL A 119 -13.35 -26.51 -49.65
C VAL A 119 -11.94 -26.02 -50.03
N LEU A 120 -11.34 -25.14 -49.22
CA LEU A 120 -10.06 -24.48 -49.52
C LEU A 120 -8.81 -25.29 -49.09
N GLY A 121 -8.96 -26.32 -48.24
CA GLY A 121 -7.88 -27.25 -47.88
C GLY A 121 -7.24 -27.02 -46.50
N ALA A 122 -6.31 -27.92 -46.12
CA ALA A 122 -5.76 -28.01 -44.76
C ALA A 122 -5.07 -26.72 -44.26
N GLY A 123 -4.43 -25.95 -45.15
CA GLY A 123 -3.79 -24.69 -44.77
C GLY A 123 -4.78 -23.58 -44.41
N ALA A 124 -5.93 -23.51 -45.09
CA ALA A 124 -7.00 -22.56 -44.78
C ALA A 124 -7.62 -22.86 -43.41
N LEU A 125 -7.83 -24.14 -43.11
CA LEU A 125 -8.34 -24.59 -41.81
C LEU A 125 -7.40 -24.24 -40.63
N ALA A 126 -6.08 -24.37 -40.83
CA ALA A 126 -5.08 -23.95 -39.84
C ALA A 126 -5.09 -22.43 -39.62
N LEU A 127 -5.19 -21.64 -40.70
CA LEU A 127 -5.23 -20.18 -40.62
C LEU A 127 -6.52 -19.68 -39.95
N THR A 128 -7.67 -20.28 -40.25
CA THR A 128 -8.94 -19.93 -39.60
C THR A 128 -8.90 -20.24 -38.11
N ALA A 129 -8.38 -21.40 -37.71
CA ALA A 129 -8.19 -21.74 -36.31
C ALA A 129 -7.20 -20.78 -35.62
N PHE A 130 -6.10 -20.44 -36.29
CA PHE A 130 -5.13 -19.47 -35.81
C PHE A 130 -5.73 -18.09 -35.58
N LEU A 131 -6.36 -17.48 -36.59
CA LEU A 131 -6.88 -16.12 -36.49
C LEU A 131 -7.98 -16.00 -35.43
N ALA A 132 -8.84 -17.02 -35.33
CA ALA A 132 -9.88 -17.04 -34.33
C ALA A 132 -9.29 -17.14 -32.91
N VAL A 133 -8.34 -18.05 -32.67
CA VAL A 133 -7.78 -18.27 -31.33
C VAL A 133 -6.75 -17.19 -30.95
N ALA A 134 -6.00 -16.65 -31.91
CA ALA A 134 -4.98 -15.63 -31.66
C ALA A 134 -5.58 -14.32 -31.18
N ARG A 135 -6.76 -13.94 -31.69
CA ARG A 135 -7.50 -12.78 -31.20
C ARG A 135 -7.83 -12.93 -29.71
N GLU A 136 -8.52 -14.01 -29.36
CA GLU A 136 -8.91 -14.28 -27.97
C GLU A 136 -7.68 -14.45 -27.06
N GLY A 137 -6.60 -15.05 -27.57
CA GLY A 137 -5.35 -15.24 -26.83
C GLY A 137 -4.59 -13.93 -26.57
N LEU A 138 -4.58 -12.99 -27.51
CA LEU A 138 -3.98 -11.65 -27.33
C LEU A 138 -4.78 -10.82 -26.32
N GLU A 139 -6.11 -10.88 -26.39
CA GLU A 139 -7.00 -10.23 -25.42
C GLU A 139 -6.82 -10.82 -24.01
N THR A 140 -6.79 -12.16 -23.89
CA THR A 140 -6.50 -12.86 -22.62
C THR A 140 -5.17 -12.41 -22.01
N THR A 141 -4.13 -12.27 -22.86
CA THR A 141 -2.79 -11.87 -22.42
C THR A 141 -2.78 -10.45 -21.86
N LEU A 142 -3.46 -9.51 -22.54
CA LEU A 142 -3.59 -8.14 -22.06
C LEU A 142 -4.33 -8.08 -20.72
N PHE A 143 -5.45 -8.79 -20.59
CA PHE A 143 -6.25 -8.77 -19.37
C PHE A 143 -5.56 -9.47 -18.20
N PHE A 144 -4.88 -10.59 -18.44
CA PHE A 144 -4.08 -11.24 -17.41
C PHE A 144 -2.95 -10.35 -16.92
N TRP A 145 -2.29 -9.64 -17.83
CA TRP A 145 -1.18 -8.75 -17.48
C TRP A 145 -1.65 -7.54 -16.68
N THR A 146 -2.72 -6.85 -17.10
CA THR A 146 -3.24 -5.69 -16.36
C THR A 146 -3.84 -6.09 -15.01
N ALA A 147 -4.57 -7.19 -14.93
CA ALA A 147 -5.12 -7.70 -13.68
C ALA A 147 -4.01 -8.21 -12.73
N ALA A 148 -2.96 -8.85 -13.25
CA ALA A 148 -1.81 -9.25 -12.44
C ALA A 148 -1.05 -8.05 -11.90
N LYS A 149 -0.86 -6.99 -12.70
CA LYS A 149 -0.26 -5.73 -12.23
C LYS A 149 -1.10 -5.09 -11.13
N ALA A 150 -2.43 -5.04 -11.29
CA ALA A 150 -3.34 -4.49 -10.28
C ALA A 150 -3.34 -5.31 -8.97
N ALA A 151 -3.10 -6.62 -9.04
CA ALA A 151 -3.07 -7.53 -7.90
C ALA A 151 -1.68 -7.63 -7.20
N GLY A 152 -0.64 -6.97 -7.73
CA GLY A 152 0.74 -7.05 -7.21
C GLY A 152 1.49 -8.34 -7.59
N GLU A 153 2.73 -8.51 -7.09
CA GLU A 153 3.60 -9.66 -7.41
C GLU A 153 3.24 -10.95 -6.63
N THR A 154 1.97 -11.34 -6.68
CA THR A 154 1.51 -12.63 -6.14
C THR A 154 1.46 -13.68 -7.24
N THR A 155 1.63 -14.97 -6.89
CA THR A 155 1.44 -16.08 -7.86
C THR A 155 -0.04 -16.41 -8.09
N GLY A 156 -0.95 -15.77 -7.34
CA GLY A 156 -2.40 -15.97 -7.39
C GLY A 156 -3.00 -15.76 -8.78
N PRO A 157 -2.75 -14.61 -9.46
CA PRO A 157 -3.27 -14.32 -10.80
C PRO A 157 -2.87 -15.36 -11.85
N VAL A 158 -1.64 -15.89 -11.77
CA VAL A 158 -1.15 -16.93 -12.71
C VAL A 158 -1.87 -18.25 -12.47
N ILE A 159 -1.98 -18.67 -11.21
CA ILE A 159 -2.70 -19.90 -10.81
C ILE A 159 -4.18 -19.80 -11.18
N GLY A 160 -4.81 -18.65 -10.90
CA GLY A 160 -6.18 -18.36 -11.26
C GLY A 160 -6.43 -18.48 -12.75
N GLY A 161 -5.62 -17.78 -13.55
CA GLY A 161 -5.70 -17.83 -15.01
C GLY A 161 -5.54 -19.25 -15.56
N ALA A 162 -4.54 -19.99 -15.07
CA ALA A 162 -4.31 -21.38 -15.46
C ALA A 162 -5.50 -22.30 -15.09
N LEU A 163 -6.05 -22.14 -13.89
CA LEU A 163 -7.22 -22.91 -13.44
C LEU A 163 -8.46 -22.57 -14.28
N GLY A 164 -8.63 -21.31 -14.67
CA GLY A 164 -9.75 -20.83 -15.48
C GLY A 164 -9.71 -21.45 -16.87
N LEU A 165 -8.54 -21.40 -17.50
CA LEU A 165 -8.28 -22.06 -18.79
C LEU A 165 -8.48 -23.58 -18.70
N ALA A 166 -8.02 -24.23 -17.63
CA ALA A 166 -8.20 -25.66 -17.43
C ALA A 166 -9.70 -26.03 -17.33
N ILE A 167 -10.48 -25.27 -16.57
CA ILE A 167 -11.94 -25.46 -16.46
C ILE A 167 -12.60 -25.22 -17.82
N ALA A 168 -12.20 -24.19 -18.57
CA ALA A 168 -12.72 -23.91 -19.90
C ALA A 168 -12.48 -25.07 -20.89
N VAL A 169 -11.29 -25.66 -20.87
CA VAL A 169 -10.95 -26.84 -21.70
C VAL A 169 -11.84 -28.03 -21.33
N VAL A 170 -12.03 -28.31 -20.04
CA VAL A 170 -12.90 -29.39 -19.55
C VAL A 170 -14.35 -29.15 -19.99
N LEU A 171 -14.86 -27.93 -19.85
CA LEU A 171 -16.22 -27.57 -20.28
C LEU A 171 -16.39 -27.71 -21.79
N CYS A 172 -15.44 -27.23 -22.61
CA CYS A 172 -15.48 -27.40 -24.06
C CYS A 172 -15.47 -28.88 -24.46
N TRP A 173 -14.68 -29.71 -23.79
CA TRP A 173 -14.65 -31.15 -24.03
C TRP A 173 -15.98 -31.84 -23.68
N LEU A 174 -16.61 -31.46 -22.55
CA LEU A 174 -17.93 -31.95 -22.14
C LEU A 174 -19.05 -31.51 -23.11
N LEU A 175 -18.98 -30.27 -23.60
CA LEU A 175 -19.90 -29.73 -24.62
C LEU A 175 -19.73 -30.44 -25.97
N TYR A 176 -18.49 -30.68 -26.41
CA TYR A 176 -18.19 -31.44 -27.63
C TYR A 176 -18.73 -32.88 -27.55
N ARG A 177 -18.65 -33.52 -26.38
CA ARG A 177 -19.23 -34.85 -26.13
C ARG A 177 -20.75 -34.86 -25.93
N ARG A 178 -21.43 -33.70 -26.00
CA ARG A 178 -22.86 -33.50 -25.68
C ARG A 178 -23.26 -33.99 -24.28
N ALA A 179 -22.32 -34.08 -23.34
CA ALA A 179 -22.55 -34.57 -21.99
C ALA A 179 -23.20 -33.51 -21.08
N VAL A 180 -23.10 -32.23 -21.43
CA VAL A 180 -23.64 -31.10 -20.67
C VAL A 180 -24.44 -30.18 -21.61
N ARG A 181 -25.60 -29.68 -21.15
CA ARG A 181 -26.37 -28.64 -21.84
C ARG A 181 -26.24 -27.34 -21.05
N LEU A 182 -25.41 -26.42 -21.53
CA LEU A 182 -25.17 -25.13 -20.90
C LEU A 182 -25.95 -24.02 -21.62
N ASN A 183 -26.71 -23.22 -20.88
CA ASN A 183 -27.36 -22.03 -21.45
C ASN A 183 -26.31 -20.92 -21.59
N LEU A 184 -25.67 -20.86 -22.76
CA LEU A 184 -24.61 -19.90 -23.06
C LEU A 184 -25.04 -18.45 -22.78
N ARG A 185 -26.30 -18.10 -23.10
CA ARG A 185 -26.85 -16.77 -22.82
C ARG A 185 -26.80 -16.43 -21.33
N VAL A 186 -27.30 -17.32 -20.47
CA VAL A 186 -27.30 -17.09 -19.00
C VAL A 186 -25.89 -17.06 -18.43
N PHE A 187 -25.01 -17.95 -18.92
CA PHE A 187 -23.61 -17.99 -18.49
C PHE A 187 -22.89 -16.69 -18.83
N PHE A 188 -22.88 -16.27 -20.10
CA PHE A 188 -22.21 -15.04 -20.54
C PHE A 188 -22.82 -13.78 -19.92
N THR A 189 -24.14 -13.71 -19.71
CA THR A 189 -24.74 -12.54 -19.03
C THR A 189 -24.33 -12.44 -17.57
N ARG A 190 -24.23 -13.56 -16.83
CA ARG A 190 -23.81 -13.54 -15.42
C ARG A 190 -22.32 -13.22 -15.27
N THR A 191 -21.47 -13.84 -16.08
CA THR A 191 -20.02 -13.58 -16.05
C THR A 191 -19.69 -12.16 -16.51
N ALA A 192 -20.45 -11.59 -17.47
CA ALA A 192 -20.29 -10.19 -17.88
C ALA A 192 -20.53 -9.19 -16.74
N ILE A 193 -21.54 -9.39 -15.88
CA ILE A 193 -21.79 -8.51 -14.74
C ILE A 193 -20.61 -8.53 -13.77
N VAL A 194 -20.03 -9.71 -13.50
CA VAL A 194 -18.85 -9.83 -12.63
C VAL A 194 -17.63 -9.15 -13.26
N LEU A 195 -17.44 -9.29 -14.58
CA LEU A 195 -16.36 -8.61 -15.29
C LEU A 195 -16.51 -7.08 -15.30
N ILE A 196 -17.74 -6.54 -15.32
CA ILE A 196 -17.98 -5.11 -15.17
C ILE A 196 -17.48 -4.62 -13.79
N VAL A 197 -17.68 -5.42 -12.73
CA VAL A 197 -17.18 -5.10 -11.38
C VAL A 197 -15.65 -5.13 -11.32
N ILE A 198 -15.03 -6.15 -11.92
CA ILE A 198 -13.57 -6.26 -12.01
C ILE A 198 -12.99 -5.09 -12.83
N ALA A 199 -13.61 -4.75 -13.95
CA ALA A 199 -13.18 -3.63 -14.80
C ALA A 199 -13.26 -2.28 -14.07
N ALA A 200 -14.27 -2.07 -13.22
CA ALA A 200 -14.34 -0.89 -12.36
C ALA A 200 -13.13 -0.81 -11.40
N GLY A 201 -12.72 -1.96 -10.85
CA GLY A 201 -11.53 -2.07 -10.00
C GLY A 201 -10.24 -1.75 -10.75
N ILE A 202 -10.04 -2.34 -11.94
CA ILE A 202 -8.89 -2.05 -12.82
C ILE A 202 -8.84 -0.56 -13.20
N LEU A 203 -10.00 0.06 -13.45
CA LEU A 203 -10.09 1.49 -13.72
C LEU A 203 -9.64 2.34 -12.52
N ALA A 204 -10.13 2.01 -11.31
CA ALA A 204 -9.73 2.71 -10.09
C ALA A 204 -8.24 2.55 -9.77
N TYR A 205 -7.69 1.36 -10.02
CA TYR A 205 -6.26 1.10 -9.91
C TYR A 205 -5.45 1.94 -10.91
N GLY A 206 -5.82 1.92 -12.19
CA GLY A 206 -5.13 2.70 -13.22
C GLY A 206 -5.19 4.22 -13.01
N VAL A 207 -6.29 4.73 -12.45
CA VAL A 207 -6.40 6.12 -11.98
C VAL A 207 -5.41 6.39 -10.85
N GLY A 208 -5.25 5.44 -9.92
CA GLY A 208 -4.26 5.51 -8.84
C GLY A 208 -2.83 5.62 -9.34
N ASP A 209 -2.43 4.74 -10.28
CA ASP A 209 -1.09 4.76 -10.88
C ASP A 209 -0.81 6.10 -11.59
N LEU A 210 -1.80 6.65 -12.30
CA LEU A 210 -1.68 7.97 -12.92
C LEU A 210 -1.60 9.12 -11.89
N GLN A 211 -2.22 8.96 -10.71
CA GLN A 211 -2.07 9.92 -9.60
C GLN A 211 -0.68 9.83 -8.97
N THR A 212 -0.15 8.62 -8.78
CA THR A 212 1.21 8.38 -8.26
C THR A 212 2.27 8.92 -9.21
N ALA A 213 2.07 8.75 -10.52
CA ALA A 213 2.92 9.33 -11.56
C ALA A 213 2.81 10.87 -11.68
N GLY A 214 1.89 11.51 -10.96
CA GLY A 214 1.67 12.96 -11.00
C GLY A 214 0.92 13.48 -12.24
N TRP A 215 0.34 12.59 -13.07
CA TRP A 215 -0.46 12.97 -14.25
C TRP A 215 -1.89 13.36 -13.87
N LEU A 216 -2.42 12.81 -12.77
CA LEU A 216 -3.72 13.17 -12.22
C LEU A 216 -3.57 13.78 -10.82
N PRO A 217 -4.33 14.84 -10.48
CA PRO A 217 -4.28 15.46 -9.17
C PRO A 217 -4.96 14.61 -8.09
N GLY A 218 -4.71 14.93 -6.82
CA GLY A 218 -5.46 14.36 -5.68
C GLY A 218 -4.93 13.04 -5.12
N HIS A 219 -3.65 12.71 -5.35
CA HIS A 219 -3.01 11.52 -4.75
C HIS A 219 -3.08 11.53 -3.22
N SER A 220 -3.06 12.71 -2.58
CA SER A 220 -3.19 12.87 -1.13
C SER A 220 -4.65 13.04 -0.64
N TRP A 221 -5.63 13.05 -1.54
CA TRP A 221 -7.03 13.29 -1.20
C TRP A 221 -7.74 11.96 -0.98
N TYR A 222 -7.59 11.40 0.21
CA TYR A 222 -8.21 10.13 0.58
C TYR A 222 -9.72 10.28 0.77
N ALA A 223 -10.51 9.42 0.11
CA ALA A 223 -11.94 9.30 0.37
C ALA A 223 -12.19 8.60 1.71
N PHE A 224 -11.37 7.59 1.98
CA PHE A 224 -11.34 6.87 3.24
C PHE A 224 -9.95 6.24 3.43
N ASP A 225 -9.55 6.10 4.68
CA ASP A 225 -8.36 5.35 5.11
C ASP A 225 -8.75 4.50 6.31
N LEU A 226 -8.92 3.19 6.07
CA LEU A 226 -9.32 2.21 7.08
C LEU A 226 -8.13 1.35 7.54
N SER A 227 -6.92 1.65 7.07
CA SER A 227 -5.72 0.84 7.30
C SER A 227 -5.34 0.70 8.79
N GLN A 228 -5.71 1.68 9.62
CA GLN A 228 -5.43 1.66 11.06
C GLN A 228 -6.41 0.82 11.89
N ARG A 229 -7.62 0.55 11.37
CA ARG A 229 -8.65 -0.21 12.09
C ARG A 229 -8.87 -1.61 11.53
N ILE A 230 -8.45 -1.84 10.29
CA ILE A 230 -8.71 -3.08 9.58
C ILE A 230 -7.40 -3.61 8.99
N SER A 231 -6.95 -4.76 9.47
CA SER A 231 -5.73 -5.40 8.94
C SER A 231 -5.96 -5.86 7.51
N ALA A 232 -5.12 -5.41 6.57
CA ALA A 232 -5.18 -5.79 5.16
C ALA A 232 -5.06 -7.32 4.92
N ASP A 233 -4.55 -8.04 5.91
CA ASP A 233 -4.36 -9.50 5.90
C ASP A 233 -5.63 -10.30 6.27
N SER A 234 -6.73 -9.63 6.61
CA SER A 234 -7.98 -10.32 6.90
C SER A 234 -8.53 -10.99 5.64
N TRP A 235 -8.77 -12.31 5.70
CA TRP A 235 -9.17 -13.14 4.55
C TRP A 235 -10.36 -12.59 3.74
N TRP A 236 -11.32 -11.92 4.40
CA TRP A 236 -12.50 -11.35 3.74
C TRP A 236 -12.21 -10.05 3.01
N ILE A 237 -11.24 -9.25 3.48
CA ILE A 237 -10.77 -8.04 2.79
C ILE A 237 -10.00 -8.44 1.57
N THR A 238 -9.12 -9.43 1.67
CA THR A 238 -8.36 -9.90 0.50
C THR A 238 -9.31 -10.41 -0.58
N ILE A 239 -10.44 -11.04 -0.24
CA ILE A 239 -11.50 -11.40 -1.21
C ILE A 239 -12.14 -10.17 -1.84
N ILE A 240 -12.53 -9.17 -1.04
CA ILE A 240 -13.15 -7.94 -1.56
C ILE A 240 -12.15 -7.20 -2.44
N THR A 241 -10.96 -6.93 -1.94
CA THR A 241 -9.86 -6.30 -2.69
C THR A 241 -9.49 -7.11 -3.93
N GLY A 242 -9.43 -8.43 -3.85
CA GLY A 242 -9.13 -9.29 -5.00
C GLY A 242 -10.21 -9.24 -6.08
N ILE A 243 -11.50 -9.17 -5.74
CA ILE A 243 -12.60 -9.19 -6.72
C ILE A 243 -12.91 -7.79 -7.26
N THR A 244 -12.90 -6.78 -6.40
CA THR A 244 -13.37 -5.42 -6.74
C THR A 244 -12.24 -4.42 -6.88
N GLN A 245 -10.99 -4.82 -6.62
CA GLN A 245 -9.82 -3.96 -6.47
C GLN A 245 -10.01 -2.83 -5.44
N LEU A 246 -10.93 -3.01 -4.48
CA LEU A 246 -11.17 -2.03 -3.41
C LEU A 246 -10.13 -2.23 -2.30
N THR A 247 -9.20 -1.30 -2.18
CA THR A 247 -8.17 -1.29 -1.14
C THR A 247 -8.67 -0.54 0.10
N PRO A 248 -8.19 -0.87 1.33
CA PRO A 248 -8.56 -0.16 2.56
C PRO A 248 -8.26 1.35 2.56
N ARG A 249 -7.46 1.81 1.60
CA ARG A 249 -7.11 3.20 1.35
C ARG A 249 -7.33 3.52 -0.13
N MET A 250 -8.18 4.49 -0.42
CA MET A 250 -8.47 4.96 -1.79
C MET A 250 -8.63 6.47 -1.84
N THR A 251 -8.23 7.09 -2.95
CA THR A 251 -8.46 8.51 -3.19
C THR A 251 -9.91 8.78 -3.64
N VAL A 252 -10.35 10.03 -3.49
CA VAL A 252 -11.66 10.49 -3.97
C VAL A 252 -11.83 10.19 -5.46
N LEU A 253 -10.79 10.41 -6.27
CA LEU A 253 -10.84 10.19 -7.70
C LEU A 253 -10.99 8.71 -8.06
N GLN A 254 -10.30 7.82 -7.35
CA GLN A 254 -10.43 6.37 -7.54
C GLN A 254 -11.85 5.88 -7.23
N VAL A 255 -12.43 6.34 -6.12
CA VAL A 255 -13.81 5.99 -5.73
C VAL A 255 -14.83 6.51 -6.75
N LEU A 256 -14.67 7.75 -7.20
CA LEU A 256 -15.54 8.34 -8.23
C LEU A 256 -15.46 7.59 -9.56
N ALA A 257 -14.25 7.21 -9.99
CA ALA A 257 -14.05 6.41 -11.20
C ALA A 257 -14.73 5.04 -11.10
N TRP A 258 -14.57 4.36 -9.96
CA TRP A 258 -15.17 3.06 -9.67
C TRP A 258 -16.71 3.12 -9.70
N VAL A 259 -17.30 4.02 -8.90
CA VAL A 259 -18.77 4.16 -8.80
C VAL A 259 -19.34 4.64 -10.14
N GLY A 260 -18.72 5.64 -10.76
CA GLY A 260 -19.16 6.21 -12.03
C GLY A 260 -19.22 5.17 -13.14
N TYR A 261 -18.20 4.32 -13.25
CA TYR A 261 -18.17 3.24 -14.24
C TYR A 261 -19.32 2.24 -14.02
N LEU A 262 -19.54 1.78 -12.79
CA LEU A 262 -20.62 0.82 -12.49
C LEU A 262 -22.01 1.38 -12.77
N VAL A 263 -22.27 2.62 -12.33
CA VAL A 263 -23.55 3.29 -12.48
C VAL A 263 -23.91 3.52 -13.96
N VAL A 264 -22.91 3.70 -14.82
CA VAL A 264 -23.13 3.87 -16.26
C VAL A 264 -23.25 2.52 -16.99
N VAL A 265 -22.29 1.62 -16.76
CA VAL A 265 -22.13 0.42 -17.59
C VAL A 265 -23.12 -0.68 -17.24
N ILE A 266 -23.44 -0.91 -15.97
CA ILE A 266 -24.40 -1.96 -15.57
C ILE A 266 -25.80 -1.71 -16.16
N PRO A 267 -26.41 -0.51 -16.00
CA PRO A 267 -27.73 -0.26 -16.58
C PRO A 267 -27.73 -0.29 -18.11
N ALA A 268 -26.67 0.21 -18.75
CA ALA A 268 -26.51 0.14 -20.20
C ALA A 268 -26.44 -1.31 -20.70
N PHE A 269 -25.64 -2.15 -20.05
CA PHE A 269 -25.51 -3.57 -20.38
C PHE A 269 -26.83 -4.32 -20.22
N VAL A 270 -27.54 -4.12 -19.10
CA VAL A 270 -28.84 -4.77 -18.85
C VAL A 270 -29.88 -4.36 -19.90
N ARG A 271 -29.87 -3.10 -20.35
CA ARG A 271 -30.77 -2.62 -21.42
C ARG A 271 -30.46 -3.29 -22.76
N VAL A 272 -29.18 -3.31 -23.16
CA VAL A 272 -28.75 -3.92 -24.44
C VAL A 272 -29.00 -5.43 -24.44
N SER A 273 -28.74 -6.11 -23.33
CA SER A 273 -28.96 -7.55 -23.18
C SER A 273 -30.43 -7.98 -23.28
N ARG A 274 -31.37 -7.05 -23.07
CA ARG A 274 -32.83 -7.27 -23.19
C ARG A 274 -33.36 -7.02 -24.60
N MET A 275 -32.65 -6.27 -25.43
CA MET A 275 -33.04 -6.01 -26.81
C MET A 275 -32.57 -7.19 -27.68
N ALA A 276 -33.50 -7.99 -28.19
CA ALA A 276 -33.18 -9.09 -29.10
C ALA A 276 -32.58 -8.52 -30.41
N PRO A 277 -31.50 -9.11 -30.96
CA PRO A 277 -30.98 -8.69 -32.26
C PRO A 277 -31.96 -9.06 -33.36
N SER A 278 -32.13 -8.18 -34.36
CA SER A 278 -32.71 -8.56 -35.64
C SER A 278 -31.75 -9.50 -36.38
N PRO A 279 -32.23 -10.54 -37.08
CA PRO A 279 -31.35 -11.45 -37.79
C PRO A 279 -30.55 -10.68 -38.86
N ALA A 280 -29.24 -10.93 -38.91
CA ALA A 280 -28.41 -10.45 -40.00
C ALA A 280 -28.89 -11.11 -41.31
N GLY A 281 -29.00 -10.31 -42.37
CA GLY A 281 -29.27 -10.81 -43.72
C GLY A 281 -28.10 -11.68 -44.21
N PRO A 282 -28.33 -12.53 -45.23
CA PRO A 282 -27.26 -13.37 -45.79
C PRO A 282 -26.14 -12.47 -46.34
N GLU A 283 -24.89 -12.70 -45.92
CA GLU A 283 -23.71 -12.15 -46.59
C GLU A 283 -23.58 -12.84 -47.96
N GLU A 284 -23.36 -12.05 -49.02
CA GLU A 284 -23.15 -12.52 -50.38
C GLU A 284 -21.85 -13.36 -50.47
N ASP A 285 -21.92 -14.50 -51.16
CA ASP A 285 -20.79 -15.40 -51.41
C ASP A 285 -19.70 -14.70 -52.26
N GLU A 286 -18.69 -14.12 -51.62
CA GLU A 286 -17.48 -13.66 -52.32
C GLU A 286 -16.60 -14.84 -52.74
N GLU A 287 -16.26 -14.91 -54.03
CA GLU A 287 -15.32 -15.92 -54.54
C GLU A 287 -13.97 -15.85 -53.81
N PRO A 288 -13.40 -16.98 -53.38
CA PRO A 288 -12.17 -16.99 -52.61
C PRO A 288 -10.99 -16.45 -53.43
N SER A 289 -10.34 -15.41 -52.89
CA SER A 289 -9.19 -14.73 -53.48
C SER A 289 -8.05 -15.71 -53.82
N ALA A 290 -7.24 -15.37 -54.84
CA ALA A 290 -6.10 -16.18 -55.29
C ALA A 290 -5.11 -16.53 -54.14
N PHE A 291 -5.01 -15.65 -53.14
CA PHE A 291 -4.21 -15.85 -51.93
C PHE A 291 -4.75 -16.99 -51.05
N ALA A 292 -6.07 -17.09 -50.88
CA ALA A 292 -6.70 -18.17 -50.10
C ALA A 292 -6.46 -19.56 -50.72
N ARG A 293 -6.47 -19.65 -52.05
CA ARG A 293 -6.19 -20.90 -52.79
C ARG A 293 -4.72 -21.33 -52.65
N LEU A 294 -3.78 -20.39 -52.63
CA LEU A 294 -2.34 -20.66 -52.47
C LEU A 294 -2.00 -21.19 -51.06
N ILE A 295 -2.62 -20.61 -50.03
CA ILE A 295 -2.45 -21.01 -48.62
C ILE A 295 -3.01 -22.40 -48.36
N GLY A 296 -4.14 -22.75 -48.98
CA GLY A 296 -4.78 -24.05 -48.86
C GLY A 296 -3.89 -25.26 -49.22
N GLN A 297 -3.00 -25.08 -50.20
CA GLN A 297 -2.15 -26.14 -50.76
C GLN A 297 -0.85 -26.41 -49.97
N ARG A 298 -0.45 -25.54 -49.02
CA ARG A 298 0.84 -25.63 -48.32
C ARG A 298 0.71 -25.60 -46.78
N PRO A 299 0.09 -26.63 -46.17
CA PRO A 299 -0.25 -26.62 -44.74
C PRO A 299 0.99 -26.54 -43.82
N VAL A 300 2.12 -27.15 -44.20
CA VAL A 300 3.35 -27.14 -43.38
C VAL A 300 4.03 -25.78 -43.39
N ALA A 301 4.07 -25.09 -44.55
CA ALA A 301 4.68 -23.77 -44.65
C ALA A 301 3.86 -22.71 -43.91
N VAL A 302 2.52 -22.79 -43.98
CA VAL A 302 1.61 -21.92 -43.24
C VAL A 302 1.75 -22.15 -41.73
N ALA A 303 1.76 -23.40 -41.27
CA ALA A 303 1.96 -23.73 -39.86
C ALA A 303 3.33 -23.27 -39.34
N ALA A 304 4.41 -23.46 -40.11
CA ALA A 304 5.75 -23.00 -39.73
C ALA A 304 5.82 -21.47 -39.66
N ALA A 305 5.22 -20.75 -40.62
CA ALA A 305 5.20 -19.29 -40.63
C ALA A 305 4.45 -18.72 -39.42
N ILE A 306 3.28 -19.28 -39.08
CA ILE A 306 2.45 -18.81 -37.97
C ILE A 306 3.12 -19.06 -36.60
N VAL A 307 3.93 -20.12 -36.45
CA VAL A 307 4.61 -20.42 -35.17
C VAL A 307 5.97 -19.72 -35.06
N VAL A 308 6.80 -19.78 -36.11
CA VAL A 308 8.21 -19.38 -36.03
C VAL A 308 8.39 -17.87 -36.19
N VAL A 309 7.61 -17.21 -37.06
CA VAL A 309 7.76 -15.78 -37.34
C VAL A 309 7.46 -14.92 -36.11
N PRO A 310 6.37 -15.13 -35.34
CA PRO A 310 6.09 -14.34 -34.15
C PRO A 310 7.14 -14.51 -33.04
N ALA A 311 7.64 -15.73 -32.84
CA ALA A 311 8.68 -16.01 -31.85
C ALA A 311 10.00 -15.31 -32.21
N LEU A 312 10.41 -15.36 -33.49
CA LEU A 312 11.61 -14.68 -33.97
C LEU A 312 11.46 -13.16 -33.92
N LEU A 313 10.29 -12.62 -34.27
CA LEU A 313 10.00 -11.18 -34.17
C LEU A 313 10.04 -10.70 -32.72
N ALA A 314 9.45 -11.45 -31.78
CA ALA A 314 9.53 -11.12 -30.36
C ALA A 314 10.97 -11.19 -29.84
N ALA A 315 11.73 -12.22 -30.20
CA ALA A 315 13.15 -12.31 -29.85
C ALA A 315 13.96 -11.13 -30.42
N ALA A 316 13.70 -10.73 -31.67
CA ALA A 316 14.34 -9.58 -32.29
C ALA A 316 13.95 -8.26 -31.61
N VAL A 317 12.66 -8.05 -31.31
CA VAL A 317 12.18 -6.87 -30.57
C VAL A 317 12.83 -6.81 -29.19
N ILE A 318 12.81 -7.91 -28.42
CA ILE A 318 13.45 -7.99 -27.09
C ILE A 318 14.96 -7.73 -27.18
N ALA A 319 15.63 -8.21 -28.24
CA ALA A 319 17.07 -7.98 -28.44
C ALA A 319 17.42 -6.54 -28.85
N ILE A 320 16.48 -5.77 -29.42
CA ILE A 320 16.66 -4.39 -29.87
C ILE A 320 16.17 -3.37 -28.83
N LEU A 321 15.32 -3.79 -27.88
CA LEU A 321 14.95 -2.93 -26.74
C LEU A 321 16.24 -2.43 -26.06
N PRO A 322 16.36 -1.12 -25.79
CA PRO A 322 17.51 -0.61 -25.05
C PRO A 322 17.58 -1.43 -23.76
N ALA A 323 18.70 -2.13 -23.55
CA ALA A 323 18.99 -2.68 -22.25
C ALA A 323 18.84 -1.51 -21.29
N ALA A 324 17.91 -1.64 -20.32
CA ALA A 324 17.82 -0.69 -19.21
C ALA A 324 19.26 -0.38 -18.78
N ASP A 325 19.59 0.92 -18.67
CA ASP A 325 20.95 1.40 -18.45
C ASP A 325 21.76 0.37 -17.67
N ARG A 326 22.92 -0.05 -18.19
CA ARG A 326 23.84 -0.96 -17.48
C ARG A 326 24.48 -0.31 -16.24
N ASP A 327 23.86 0.74 -15.70
CA ASP A 327 23.88 1.11 -14.30
C ASP A 327 22.66 0.53 -13.55
N ALA A 328 22.14 -0.63 -14.01
CA ALA A 328 21.28 -1.49 -13.22
C ALA A 328 21.97 -1.69 -11.87
N GLY A 329 21.34 -1.15 -10.84
CA GLY A 329 21.85 -1.28 -9.49
C GLY A 329 22.19 -2.73 -9.19
N ALA A 330 23.29 -2.98 -8.47
CA ALA A 330 23.66 -4.35 -8.14
C ALA A 330 22.48 -5.01 -7.42
N GLN A 331 22.01 -6.13 -7.96
CA GLN A 331 20.93 -6.89 -7.33
C GLN A 331 21.48 -7.52 -6.05
N VAL A 332 20.70 -7.40 -4.98
CA VAL A 332 21.04 -7.91 -3.67
C VAL A 332 19.88 -8.74 -3.15
N THR A 333 20.13 -9.99 -2.77
CA THR A 333 19.07 -10.90 -2.35
C THR A 333 19.19 -11.23 -0.86
N VAL A 334 18.09 -11.04 -0.12
CA VAL A 334 17.94 -11.54 1.25
C VAL A 334 17.24 -12.89 1.20
N THR A 335 17.81 -13.92 1.81
CA THR A 335 17.23 -15.26 1.83
C THR A 335 17.00 -15.75 3.26
N ALA A 336 16.38 -16.92 3.41
CA ALA A 336 16.17 -17.52 4.72
C ALA A 336 17.49 -17.92 5.41
N GLU A 337 18.59 -18.10 4.66
CA GLU A 337 19.88 -18.54 5.20
C GLU A 337 20.98 -17.47 5.12
N GLY A 338 20.85 -16.49 4.23
CA GLY A 338 21.91 -15.54 3.91
C GLY A 338 21.45 -14.12 3.62
N CYS A 339 22.41 -13.20 3.53
CA CYS A 339 22.19 -11.78 3.35
C CYS A 339 23.13 -11.25 2.27
N ALA A 340 22.58 -10.86 1.12
CA ALA A 340 23.32 -10.25 0.01
C ALA A 340 24.51 -11.09 -0.46
N ASP A 341 24.39 -12.43 -0.46
CA ASP A 341 25.47 -13.32 -0.87
C ASP A 341 25.85 -13.14 -2.36
N ASP A 342 24.92 -12.61 -3.17
CA ASP A 342 25.09 -12.24 -4.57
C ASP A 342 25.92 -10.96 -4.77
N TRP A 343 26.16 -10.18 -3.71
CA TRP A 343 26.97 -8.96 -3.80
C TRP A 343 28.48 -9.27 -3.71
N LYS A 344 29.17 -9.17 -4.84
CA LYS A 344 30.59 -9.56 -4.98
C LYS A 344 31.58 -8.43 -5.19
N SER A 345 31.12 -7.21 -5.46
CA SER A 345 31.99 -6.07 -5.73
C SER A 345 31.27 -4.74 -5.54
N ALA A 346 32.01 -3.70 -5.23
CA ALA A 346 31.51 -2.34 -5.10
C ALA A 346 32.50 -1.33 -5.70
N ARG A 347 32.00 -0.21 -6.23
CA ARG A 347 32.75 0.90 -6.80
C ARG A 347 32.51 2.21 -6.04
N SER A 348 33.46 3.15 -6.10
CA SER A 348 33.23 4.48 -5.54
C SER A 348 32.15 5.22 -6.35
N GLY A 349 31.42 6.12 -5.71
CA GLY A 349 30.35 6.90 -6.35
C GLY A 349 28.97 6.55 -5.82
N LEU A 350 27.96 7.18 -6.42
CA LEU A 350 26.56 6.85 -6.15
C LEU A 350 26.25 5.49 -6.78
N GLN A 351 25.85 4.54 -5.95
CA GLN A 351 25.41 3.22 -6.38
C GLN A 351 23.96 3.02 -6.01
N THR A 352 23.22 2.41 -6.93
CA THR A 352 21.87 1.94 -6.67
C THR A 352 21.93 0.43 -6.48
N PHE A 353 21.05 -0.12 -5.65
CA PHE A 353 20.91 -1.54 -5.39
C PHE A 353 19.42 -1.89 -5.49
N THR A 354 19.11 -2.98 -6.19
CA THR A 354 17.75 -3.54 -6.16
C THR A 354 17.75 -4.70 -5.18
N VAL A 355 17.15 -4.48 -4.02
CA VAL A 355 17.07 -5.49 -2.96
C VAL A 355 15.83 -6.34 -3.16
N MET A 356 15.99 -7.66 -3.20
CA MET A 356 14.90 -8.63 -3.20
C MET A 356 14.82 -9.37 -1.89
N ASN A 357 13.63 -9.44 -1.30
CA ASN A 357 13.38 -10.25 -0.11
C ASN A 357 12.79 -11.62 -0.47
N ARG A 358 13.62 -12.65 -0.36
CA ARG A 358 13.25 -14.07 -0.52
C ARG A 358 13.36 -14.86 0.79
N SER A 359 13.42 -14.18 1.94
CA SER A 359 13.50 -14.83 3.25
C SER A 359 12.17 -15.40 3.73
N GLY A 360 11.04 -14.90 3.21
CA GLY A 360 9.70 -15.21 3.72
C GLY A 360 9.33 -14.47 5.01
N LYS A 361 10.15 -13.50 5.45
CA LYS A 361 9.92 -12.65 6.62
C LYS A 361 9.91 -11.17 6.23
N THR A 362 9.18 -10.34 6.99
CA THR A 362 9.37 -8.88 6.95
C THR A 362 10.65 -8.53 7.70
N GLY A 363 11.37 -7.51 7.25
CA GLY A 363 12.55 -7.02 7.94
C GLY A 363 13.15 -5.81 7.27
N GLU A 364 14.43 -5.58 7.55
CA GLU A 364 15.20 -4.43 7.11
C GLU A 364 16.55 -4.90 6.54
N ILE A 365 17.08 -4.15 5.57
CA ILE A 365 18.45 -4.33 5.08
C ILE A 365 19.21 -3.01 5.17
N ASN A 366 20.47 -3.09 5.59
CA ASN A 366 21.39 -1.96 5.71
C ASN A 366 22.65 -2.21 4.91
N LEU A 367 23.19 -1.18 4.29
CA LEU A 367 24.58 -1.14 3.86
C LEU A 367 25.39 -0.35 4.88
N VAL A 368 26.36 -0.98 5.52
CA VAL A 368 27.16 -0.38 6.59
C VAL A 368 28.65 -0.34 6.24
N ASP A 369 29.37 0.62 6.81
CA ASP A 369 30.83 0.71 6.69
C ASP A 369 31.57 -0.21 7.69
N ALA A 370 32.90 -0.09 7.75
CA ALA A 370 33.75 -0.85 8.66
C ALA A 370 33.46 -0.62 10.15
N ASN A 371 32.88 0.52 10.51
CA ASN A 371 32.48 0.88 11.87
C ASN A 371 31.02 0.47 12.17
N ASN A 372 30.35 -0.22 11.24
CA ASN A 372 28.92 -0.49 11.25
C ASN A 372 28.05 0.79 11.21
N ALA A 373 28.57 1.89 10.67
CA ALA A 373 27.76 3.07 10.40
C ALA A 373 26.92 2.83 9.13
N VAL A 374 25.62 3.09 9.22
CA VAL A 374 24.65 2.91 8.14
C VAL A 374 24.87 3.98 7.09
N VAL A 375 25.08 3.55 5.84
CA VAL A 375 25.34 4.40 4.67
C VAL A 375 24.09 4.50 3.80
N ALA A 376 23.27 3.45 3.79
CA ALA A 376 21.96 3.39 3.16
C ALA A 376 21.17 2.23 3.77
N GLU A 377 19.84 2.34 3.78
CA GLU A 377 18.96 1.32 4.36
C GLU A 377 17.61 1.22 3.63
N ILE A 378 16.91 0.12 3.88
CA ILE A 378 15.49 -0.07 3.57
C ILE A 378 14.82 -0.56 4.85
N GLU A 379 14.17 0.36 5.56
CA GLU A 379 13.54 0.12 6.88
C GLU A 379 12.43 -0.93 6.86
N THR A 380 11.63 -0.97 5.80
CA THR A 380 10.53 -1.93 5.66
C THR A 380 10.63 -2.68 4.36
N LEU A 381 11.05 -3.94 4.46
CA LEU A 381 11.14 -4.87 3.35
C LEU A 381 10.23 -6.08 3.64
N GLY A 382 9.02 -6.03 3.08
CA GLY A 382 8.05 -7.13 3.17
C GLY A 382 8.55 -8.44 2.54
N PRO A 383 8.00 -9.60 2.93
CA PRO A 383 8.33 -10.86 2.31
C PRO A 383 7.93 -10.85 0.83
N SER A 384 8.80 -11.39 -0.04
CA SER A 384 8.55 -11.47 -1.48
C SER A 384 8.38 -10.11 -2.18
N THR A 385 8.87 -9.03 -1.58
CA THR A 385 8.92 -7.70 -2.23
C THR A 385 10.33 -7.37 -2.70
N SER A 386 10.42 -6.32 -3.51
CA SER A 386 11.69 -5.68 -3.84
C SER A 386 11.62 -4.19 -3.59
N ALA A 387 12.75 -3.60 -3.20
CA ALA A 387 12.88 -2.16 -3.02
C ALA A 387 14.26 -1.70 -3.49
N THR A 388 14.35 -0.43 -3.87
CA THR A 388 15.58 0.17 -4.37
C THR A 388 16.26 0.95 -3.25
N MET A 389 17.56 0.73 -3.09
CA MET A 389 18.42 1.45 -2.15
C MET A 389 19.50 2.19 -2.91
N THR A 390 19.77 3.44 -2.55
CA THR A 390 20.84 4.23 -3.15
C THR A 390 21.87 4.58 -2.08
N ALA A 391 23.14 4.31 -2.33
CA ALA A 391 24.24 4.58 -1.40
C ALA A 391 25.38 5.32 -2.09
N ALA A 392 25.91 6.34 -1.42
CA ALA A 392 27.10 7.06 -1.87
C ALA A 392 28.35 6.43 -1.24
N LEU A 393 29.08 5.61 -1.99
CA LEU A 393 30.24 4.88 -1.47
C LEU A 393 31.54 5.63 -1.77
N SER A 394 32.29 5.95 -0.72
CA SER A 394 33.65 6.49 -0.81
C SER A 394 34.69 5.39 -0.53
N ASN A 395 35.99 5.68 -0.63
CA ASN A 395 37.04 4.72 -0.24
C ASN A 395 36.80 4.15 1.17
N GLY A 396 36.64 2.83 1.28
CA GLY A 396 36.29 2.16 2.54
C GLY A 396 35.90 0.71 2.35
N THR A 397 35.54 0.05 3.43
CA THR A 397 35.04 -1.33 3.44
C THR A 397 33.57 -1.32 3.84
N TYR A 398 32.72 -2.03 3.10
CA TYR A 398 31.27 -2.03 3.31
C TYR A 398 30.72 -3.45 3.35
N LYS A 399 29.63 -3.67 4.09
CA LYS A 399 28.90 -4.94 4.16
C LYS A 399 27.40 -4.70 4.26
N PHE A 400 26.59 -5.62 3.73
CA PHE A 400 25.16 -5.64 4.01
C PHE A 400 24.88 -6.31 5.35
N VAL A 401 23.86 -5.81 6.05
CA VAL A 401 23.30 -6.37 7.28
C VAL A 401 21.80 -6.54 7.10
N CYS A 402 21.30 -7.77 7.21
CA CYS A 402 19.88 -8.09 7.09
C CYS A 402 19.31 -8.44 8.46
N LEU A 403 18.18 -7.82 8.80
CA LEU A 403 17.51 -7.91 10.10
C LEU A 403 16.09 -8.39 9.85
N MET A 404 15.89 -9.71 9.93
CA MET A 404 14.59 -10.31 9.66
C MET A 404 13.85 -10.58 10.96
N ALA A 405 12.53 -10.37 10.97
CA ALA A 405 11.71 -10.55 12.16
C ALA A 405 11.87 -11.95 12.76
N GLY A 406 12.21 -12.03 14.06
CA GLY A 406 12.43 -13.28 14.78
C GLY A 406 13.79 -13.95 14.55
N GLU A 407 14.74 -13.31 13.86
CA GLU A 407 16.03 -13.91 13.50
C GLU A 407 17.24 -13.07 13.94
N PRO A 408 18.40 -13.70 14.20
CA PRO A 408 19.64 -12.97 14.40
C PRO A 408 20.07 -12.24 13.12
N ALA A 409 20.80 -11.13 13.29
CA ALA A 409 21.35 -10.37 12.17
C ALA A 409 22.27 -11.24 11.29
N LYS A 410 22.07 -11.14 9.97
CA LYS A 410 22.91 -11.81 8.96
C LYS A 410 23.73 -10.79 8.20
N TYR A 411 24.89 -11.21 7.71
CA TYR A 411 25.88 -10.32 7.11
C TYR A 411 26.34 -10.86 5.76
N SER A 412 26.57 -9.96 4.81
CA SER A 412 27.27 -10.31 3.57
C SER A 412 28.77 -10.40 3.78
N ALA A 413 29.48 -10.90 2.77
CA ALA A 413 30.91 -10.64 2.65
C ALA A 413 31.17 -9.13 2.57
N ALA A 414 32.26 -8.68 3.20
CA ALA A 414 32.69 -7.29 3.12
C ALA A 414 33.36 -7.00 1.77
N GLN A 415 33.02 -5.85 1.17
CA GLN A 415 33.56 -5.39 -0.10
C GLN A 415 34.43 -4.16 0.10
N GLN A 416 35.60 -4.16 -0.52
CA GLN A 416 36.48 -3.00 -0.54
C GLN A 416 36.09 -2.09 -1.69
N VAL A 417 35.92 -0.81 -1.38
CA VAL A 417 35.71 0.26 -2.36
C VAL A 417 36.95 1.15 -2.36
N SER A 418 37.45 1.46 -3.54
CA SER A 418 38.56 2.39 -3.76
C SER A 418 38.14 3.50 -4.70
N GLY A 419 38.47 4.74 -4.36
CA GLY A 419 38.15 5.93 -5.16
C GLY A 419 37.87 7.17 -4.30
N ASP A 420 37.60 8.29 -4.96
CA ASP A 420 37.41 9.58 -4.29
C ASP A 420 36.11 9.64 -3.47
N SER A 421 36.03 10.62 -2.57
CA SER A 421 34.82 10.88 -1.79
C SER A 421 33.69 11.41 -2.68
N VAL A 422 32.45 11.04 -2.35
CA VAL A 422 31.26 11.53 -3.05
C VAL A 422 30.82 12.87 -2.45
N PRO A 423 30.88 13.99 -3.20
CA PRO A 423 30.49 15.29 -2.67
C PRO A 423 29.01 15.32 -2.27
N GLY A 424 28.71 15.83 -1.07
CA GLY A 424 27.34 15.94 -0.57
C GLY A 424 26.70 14.61 -0.14
N ALA A 425 27.46 13.52 -0.10
CA ALA A 425 26.98 12.26 0.45
C ALA A 425 26.53 12.42 1.91
N PRO A 426 25.39 11.82 2.31
CA PRO A 426 25.00 11.70 3.71
C PRO A 426 26.14 11.09 4.53
N GLN A 427 26.35 11.60 5.75
CA GLN A 427 27.35 11.03 6.65
C GLN A 427 26.84 9.69 7.18
N PRO A 428 27.64 8.61 7.14
CA PRO A 428 27.26 7.35 7.74
C PRO A 428 26.95 7.51 9.23
N VAL A 429 25.87 6.89 9.71
CA VAL A 429 25.42 7.02 11.10
C VAL A 429 25.60 5.71 11.84
N VAL A 430 26.34 5.71 12.94
CA VAL A 430 26.45 4.53 13.81
C VAL A 430 25.10 4.26 14.45
N ARG A 431 24.62 3.04 14.32
CA ARG A 431 23.35 2.60 14.90
C ARG A 431 23.33 2.78 16.43
N VAL A 432 22.17 3.15 16.97
CA VAL A 432 21.93 3.15 18.41
C VAL A 432 21.59 1.74 18.89
N THR A 433 22.17 1.34 20.02
CA THR A 433 21.87 0.06 20.68
C THR A 433 20.99 0.27 21.91
N GLU A 434 20.39 -0.81 22.42
CA GLU A 434 19.67 -0.76 23.71
C GLU A 434 20.59 -0.30 24.86
N GLU A 435 21.87 -0.68 24.82
CA GLU A 435 22.87 -0.27 25.80
C GLU A 435 23.12 1.25 25.76
N ASP A 436 23.20 1.83 24.56
CA ASP A 436 23.34 3.29 24.38
C ASP A 436 22.15 4.06 24.96
N LEU A 437 20.95 3.48 24.91
CA LEU A 437 19.71 4.09 25.42
C LEU A 437 19.49 3.87 26.92
N ALA A 438 20.22 2.96 27.56
CA ALA A 438 20.04 2.66 28.98
C ALA A 438 20.22 3.91 29.87
N ALA A 439 21.23 4.73 29.61
CA ALA A 439 21.50 5.95 30.38
C ALA A 439 20.44 7.06 30.15
N PRO A 440 20.08 7.42 28.90
CA PRO A 440 18.96 8.32 28.62
C PRO A 440 17.64 7.85 29.25
N MET A 441 17.30 6.56 29.14
CA MET A 441 16.08 6.03 29.76
C MET A 441 16.08 6.15 31.28
N ALA A 442 17.19 5.83 31.93
CA ALA A 442 17.31 5.99 33.38
C ALA A 442 17.20 7.47 33.80
N ALA A 443 17.72 8.39 32.99
CA ALA A 443 17.57 9.83 33.22
C ALA A 443 16.10 10.27 33.09
N TYR A 444 15.39 9.80 32.05
CA TYR A 444 13.97 10.11 31.88
C TYR A 444 13.10 9.54 33.00
N ARG A 445 13.34 8.30 33.43
CA ARG A 445 12.60 7.70 34.57
C ARG A 445 12.78 8.49 35.86
N ARG A 446 14.00 8.96 36.17
CA ARG A 446 14.25 9.84 37.33
C ARG A 446 13.55 11.19 37.20
N TYR A 447 13.55 11.76 36.00
CA TYR A 447 12.84 13.00 35.70
C TYR A 447 11.33 12.85 35.91
N ALA A 448 10.73 11.80 35.33
CA ALA A 448 9.32 11.49 35.45
C ALA A 448 8.92 11.18 36.90
N ASP A 449 9.67 10.35 37.64
CA ASP A 449 9.36 10.07 39.05
C ASP A 449 9.40 11.34 39.92
N GLY A 450 10.41 12.21 39.70
CA GLY A 450 10.50 13.48 40.41
C GLY A 450 9.27 14.37 40.18
N LEU A 451 8.83 14.50 38.93
CA LEU A 451 7.64 15.26 38.58
C LEU A 451 6.33 14.61 39.05
N LEU A 452 6.23 13.28 39.01
CA LEU A 452 5.09 12.55 39.56
C LEU A 452 4.98 12.75 41.08
N GLY A 453 6.10 12.86 41.79
CA GLY A 453 6.10 13.22 43.21
C GLY A 453 5.61 14.64 43.48
N VAL A 454 5.99 15.60 42.61
CA VAL A 454 5.45 16.97 42.67
C VAL A 454 3.96 16.97 42.36
N LEU A 455 3.52 16.21 41.35
CA LEU A 455 2.13 16.09 40.95
C LEU A 455 1.26 15.49 42.08
N ASP A 456 1.71 14.42 42.73
CA ASP A 456 1.03 13.83 43.89
C ASP A 456 0.81 14.88 44.99
N GLY A 457 1.84 15.67 45.30
CA GLY A 457 1.72 16.78 46.27
C GLY A 457 0.71 17.85 45.85
N GLN A 458 0.69 18.23 44.57
CA GLN A 458 -0.26 19.21 44.02
C GLN A 458 -1.70 18.69 44.03
N VAL A 459 -1.93 17.44 43.64
CA VAL A 459 -3.27 16.82 43.70
C VAL A 459 -3.75 16.68 45.15
N ARG A 460 -2.86 16.36 46.10
CA ARG A 460 -3.20 16.36 47.53
C ARG A 460 -3.61 17.76 48.03
N ALA A 461 -3.00 18.82 47.52
CA ALA A 461 -3.41 20.19 47.86
C ALA A 461 -4.84 20.47 47.36
N VAL A 462 -5.14 20.16 46.10
CA VAL A 462 -6.51 20.22 45.53
C VAL A 462 -7.49 19.43 46.39
N ARG A 463 -7.13 18.20 46.75
CA ARG A 463 -7.95 17.33 47.61
C ARG A 463 -8.22 17.96 48.98
N ASN A 464 -7.21 18.57 49.61
CA ASN A 464 -7.37 19.23 50.91
C ASN A 464 -8.26 20.46 50.82
N ASP A 465 -8.13 21.25 49.76
CA ASP A 465 -8.99 22.40 49.51
C ASP A 465 -10.45 21.96 49.32
N LEU A 466 -10.70 20.91 48.55
CA LEU A 466 -12.02 20.29 48.40
C LEU A 466 -12.56 19.80 49.76
N GLY A 467 -11.72 19.14 50.57
CA GLY A 467 -12.09 18.69 51.91
C GLY A 467 -12.49 19.84 52.86
N SER A 468 -11.95 21.05 52.64
CA SER A 468 -12.32 22.27 53.37
C SER A 468 -13.50 23.04 52.74
N GLY A 469 -14.02 22.60 51.59
CA GLY A 469 -15.06 23.29 50.84
C GLY A 469 -14.58 24.50 50.03
N ASN A 470 -13.27 24.70 49.89
CA ASN A 470 -12.68 25.87 49.23
C ASN A 470 -12.42 25.63 47.73
N ILE A 471 -13.47 25.77 46.91
CA ILE A 471 -13.39 25.56 45.45
C ILE A 471 -12.40 26.51 44.75
N GLU A 472 -12.29 27.76 45.20
CA GLU A 472 -11.41 28.74 44.55
C GLU A 472 -9.93 28.44 44.81
N ALA A 473 -9.58 27.94 46.00
CA ALA A 473 -8.24 27.43 46.25
C ALA A 473 -7.96 26.16 45.42
N ALA A 474 -8.92 25.24 45.35
CA ALA A 474 -8.80 24.03 44.54
C ALA A 474 -8.57 24.33 43.04
N LYS A 475 -9.26 25.33 42.47
CA LYS A 475 -9.01 25.82 41.10
C LYS A 475 -7.58 26.32 40.92
N LYS A 476 -7.08 27.11 41.87
CA LYS A 476 -5.72 27.66 41.84
C LYS A 476 -4.67 26.56 41.90
N ASP A 477 -4.87 25.55 42.73
CA ASP A 477 -3.93 24.44 42.94
C ASP A 477 -4.04 23.36 41.86
N TRP A 478 -5.16 23.30 41.12
CA TRP A 478 -5.31 22.42 39.96
C TRP A 478 -4.41 22.83 38.79
N VAL A 479 -4.26 24.14 38.54
CA VAL A 479 -3.42 24.65 37.42
C VAL A 479 -1.97 24.12 37.49
N PRO A 480 -1.22 24.26 38.59
CA PRO A 480 0.13 23.69 38.65
C PRO A 480 0.14 22.17 38.50
N ALA A 481 -0.91 21.45 38.93
CA ALA A 481 -1.02 19.99 38.73
C ALA A 481 -1.06 19.62 37.24
N ILE A 482 -1.96 20.21 36.45
CA ILE A 482 -2.02 19.91 35.01
C ILE A 482 -0.76 20.33 34.27
N LEU A 483 -0.12 21.43 34.67
CA LEU A 483 1.16 21.85 34.08
C LEU A 483 2.28 20.87 34.41
N THR A 484 2.35 20.35 35.63
CA THR A 484 3.33 19.31 36.00
C THR A 484 3.11 18.03 35.19
N TRP A 485 1.85 17.63 34.99
CA TRP A 485 1.53 16.48 34.13
C TRP A 485 2.04 16.68 32.69
N ASN A 486 1.79 17.85 32.09
CA ASN A 486 2.31 18.16 30.76
C ASN A 486 3.85 18.24 30.73
N ARG A 487 4.50 18.67 31.81
CA ARG A 487 5.98 18.65 31.93
C ARG A 487 6.57 17.24 31.98
N ILE A 488 5.82 16.23 32.41
CA ILE A 488 6.29 14.84 32.33
C ILE A 488 6.49 14.42 30.87
N GLY A 489 5.72 14.98 29.93
CA GLY A 489 5.78 14.62 28.53
C GLY A 489 5.04 13.33 28.21
N ALA A 490 3.90 13.10 28.88
CA ALA A 490 3.00 12.00 28.53
C ALA A 490 2.38 12.25 27.14
N ALA A 491 2.78 11.47 26.15
CA ALA A 491 2.32 11.58 24.77
C ALA A 491 2.10 10.17 24.20
N TYR A 492 1.17 10.02 23.24
CA TYR A 492 0.93 8.76 22.51
C TYR A 492 0.90 7.50 23.40
N GLY A 493 0.17 7.55 24.51
CA GLY A 493 0.00 6.39 25.41
C GLY A 493 1.28 5.94 26.13
N SER A 494 2.29 6.82 26.28
CA SER A 494 3.57 6.49 26.94
C SER A 494 3.45 5.97 28.38
N PHE A 495 2.30 6.18 29.00
CA PHE A 495 1.96 5.70 30.34
C PHE A 495 0.88 4.60 30.35
N LYS A 496 0.55 4.01 29.19
CA LYS A 496 -0.53 3.03 29.04
C LYS A 496 -1.84 3.60 29.63
N ASP A 497 -2.66 2.75 30.23
CA ASP A 497 -3.94 3.13 30.85
C ASP A 497 -3.81 4.18 31.97
N TYR A 498 -2.62 4.34 32.58
CA TYR A 498 -2.41 5.40 33.58
C TYR A 498 -2.50 6.81 32.98
N GLY A 499 -2.16 6.98 31.71
CA GLY A 499 -2.27 8.27 31.04
C GLY A 499 -3.72 8.76 31.03
N ASP A 500 -4.64 7.88 30.61
CA ASP A 500 -6.08 8.17 30.57
C ASP A 500 -6.67 8.29 31.97
N ALA A 501 -6.23 7.47 32.92
CA ALA A 501 -6.68 7.58 34.31
C ALA A 501 -6.24 8.90 34.98
N ILE A 502 -5.09 9.47 34.59
CA ILE A 502 -4.56 10.72 35.16
C ILE A 502 -5.11 11.96 34.47
N ALA A 503 -5.24 11.95 33.14
CA ALA A 503 -5.62 13.15 32.38
C ALA A 503 -6.49 12.87 31.14
N GLY A 504 -7.22 11.76 31.12
CA GLY A 504 -8.08 11.35 30.03
C GLY A 504 -9.19 12.35 29.73
N LEU A 505 -9.58 12.43 28.45
CA LEU A 505 -10.62 13.33 27.98
C LEU A 505 -11.98 12.61 27.95
N PRO A 506 -13.09 13.32 28.15
CA PRO A 506 -14.44 12.73 28.01
C PRO A 506 -14.77 12.41 26.54
N HIS A 507 -14.05 13.01 25.59
CA HIS A 507 -14.24 12.80 24.16
C HIS A 507 -13.88 11.37 23.76
N GLY A 508 -14.89 10.56 23.42
CA GLY A 508 -14.72 9.15 23.04
C GLY A 508 -15.30 8.16 24.04
N LEU A 509 -15.67 8.62 25.24
CA LEU A 509 -16.44 7.82 26.19
C LEU A 509 -17.93 7.79 25.78
N PRO A 510 -18.63 6.64 25.94
CA PRO A 510 -20.03 6.49 25.56
C PRO A 510 -20.95 7.60 26.08
N ASP A 511 -20.76 7.99 27.34
CA ASP A 511 -21.60 8.98 28.02
C ASP A 511 -20.88 10.34 28.22
N GLY A 512 -19.73 10.53 27.57
CA GLY A 512 -18.99 11.79 27.58
C GLY A 512 -18.60 12.26 28.99
N VAL A 513 -19.03 13.45 29.38
CA VAL A 513 -18.71 14.03 30.71
C VAL A 513 -19.47 13.38 31.86
N ASP A 514 -20.53 12.63 31.56
CA ASP A 514 -21.35 11.91 32.53
C ASP A 514 -20.90 10.44 32.68
N ASP A 515 -19.90 10.02 31.91
CA ASP A 515 -19.39 8.66 31.90
C ASP A 515 -18.65 8.31 33.21
N PRO A 516 -18.89 7.14 33.83
CA PRO A 516 -18.21 6.72 35.06
C PRO A 516 -16.70 6.55 34.88
N ASP A 517 -16.21 6.34 33.66
CA ASP A 517 -14.78 6.24 33.36
C ASP A 517 -14.12 7.62 33.13
N PHE A 518 -14.88 8.73 33.12
CA PHE A 518 -14.30 10.06 33.08
C PHE A 518 -13.69 10.45 34.43
N LYS A 519 -12.35 10.38 34.51
CA LYS A 519 -11.58 10.47 35.76
C LYS A 519 -10.39 11.45 35.67
N GLY A 520 -9.65 11.56 36.76
CA GLY A 520 -8.39 12.29 36.82
C GLY A 520 -8.49 13.82 36.76
N LEU A 521 -7.42 14.46 36.28
CA LEU A 521 -7.25 15.91 36.26
C LEU A 521 -8.32 16.60 35.44
N ARG A 522 -8.70 16.06 34.28
CA ARG A 522 -9.73 16.66 33.41
C ARG A 522 -11.13 16.52 33.99
N ARG A 523 -11.41 15.43 34.71
CA ARG A 523 -12.65 15.29 35.48
C ARG A 523 -12.75 16.29 36.62
N LEU A 524 -11.64 16.54 37.32
CA LEU A 524 -11.55 17.58 38.35
C LEU A 524 -11.75 18.97 37.76
N GLU A 525 -11.12 19.26 36.63
CA GLU A 525 -11.27 20.51 35.88
C GLU A 525 -12.74 20.77 35.53
N TYR A 526 -13.39 19.81 34.87
CA TYR A 526 -14.80 19.92 34.52
C TYR A 526 -15.65 20.28 35.74
N GLY A 527 -15.48 19.53 36.83
CA GLY A 527 -16.23 19.76 38.06
C GLY A 527 -16.00 21.13 38.71
N LEU A 528 -14.75 21.56 38.81
CA LEU A 528 -14.34 22.82 39.43
C LEU A 528 -14.89 24.04 38.66
N TRP A 529 -14.91 23.98 37.32
CA TRP A 529 -15.36 25.08 36.47
C TRP A 529 -16.85 25.02 36.09
N HIS A 530 -17.54 23.90 36.34
CA HIS A 530 -18.98 23.73 36.07
C HIS A 530 -19.85 23.65 37.34
N GLY A 531 -19.31 24.06 38.49
CA GLY A 531 -20.11 24.29 39.71
C GLY A 531 -20.50 23.02 40.48
N GLN A 532 -19.77 21.91 40.29
CA GLN A 532 -19.99 20.71 41.10
C GLN A 532 -19.50 20.93 42.55
N SER A 533 -20.16 20.26 43.51
CA SER A 533 -19.83 20.42 44.92
C SER A 533 -18.49 19.78 45.29
N ALA A 534 -17.84 20.28 46.33
CA ALA A 534 -16.60 19.70 46.80
C ALA A 534 -16.74 18.22 47.19
N SER A 535 -17.87 17.84 47.80
CA SER A 535 -18.18 16.44 48.14
C SER A 535 -18.25 15.51 46.92
N THR A 536 -18.61 16.04 45.75
CA THR A 536 -18.64 15.28 44.49
C THR A 536 -17.23 15.07 43.92
N LEU A 537 -16.33 16.04 44.14
CA LEU A 537 -14.98 16.04 43.57
C LEU A 537 -13.92 15.40 44.47
N THR A 538 -14.14 15.35 45.79
CA THR A 538 -13.20 14.72 46.73
C THR A 538 -12.88 13.27 46.35
N PRO A 539 -13.86 12.39 46.03
CA PRO A 539 -13.55 11.02 45.61
C PRO A 539 -12.69 10.94 44.34
N VAL A 540 -12.89 11.85 43.38
CA VAL A 540 -12.09 11.91 42.15
C VAL A 540 -10.63 12.25 42.47
N ALA A 541 -10.40 13.20 43.39
CA ALA A 541 -9.05 13.58 43.80
C ALA A 541 -8.37 12.47 44.62
N ASP A 542 -9.12 11.72 45.43
CA ASP A 542 -8.62 10.56 46.18
C ASP A 542 -8.20 9.43 45.21
N GLU A 543 -9.03 9.10 44.20
CA GLU A 543 -8.71 8.11 43.16
C GLU A 543 -7.48 8.52 42.33
N LEU A 544 -7.38 9.80 41.95
CA LEU A 544 -6.24 10.32 41.21
C LEU A 544 -4.94 10.22 42.02
N THR A 545 -4.98 10.54 43.30
CA THR A 545 -3.82 10.41 44.20
C THR A 545 -3.35 8.94 44.29
N ALA A 546 -4.28 8.00 44.42
CA ALA A 546 -3.97 6.57 44.44
C ALA A 546 -3.38 6.08 43.09
N THR A 547 -3.93 6.57 41.98
CA THR A 547 -3.47 6.26 40.62
C THR A 547 -2.03 6.73 40.41
N ILE A 548 -1.71 7.97 40.79
CA ILE A 548 -0.36 8.52 40.69
C ILE A 548 0.62 7.71 41.56
N GLY A 549 0.24 7.38 42.79
CA GLY A 549 1.05 6.54 43.68
C GLY A 549 1.36 5.17 43.07
N THR A 550 0.36 4.54 42.43
CA THR A 550 0.51 3.24 41.76
C THR A 550 1.39 3.35 40.52
N LEU A 551 1.22 4.39 39.70
CA LEU A 551 2.09 4.64 38.55
C LEU A 551 3.56 4.80 38.99
N ARG A 552 3.82 5.59 40.03
CA ARG A 552 5.18 5.79 40.56
C ARG A 552 5.82 4.49 41.02
N ALA A 553 5.07 3.64 41.71
CA ALA A 553 5.56 2.35 42.18
C ALA A 553 5.90 1.38 41.03
N ASN A 554 5.24 1.52 39.87
CA ASN A 554 5.38 0.61 38.72
C ASN A 554 6.06 1.27 37.50
N LEU A 555 6.71 2.43 37.67
CA LEU A 555 7.20 3.24 36.55
C LEU A 555 8.16 2.49 35.62
N SER A 556 8.99 1.60 36.17
CA SER A 556 9.91 0.75 35.40
C SER A 556 9.21 -0.28 34.52
N GLU A 557 8.02 -0.73 34.91
CA GLU A 557 7.19 -1.71 34.16
C GLU A 557 6.27 -1.03 33.14
N VAL A 558 5.96 0.25 33.36
CA VAL A 558 5.21 1.07 32.40
C VAL A 558 6.13 1.50 31.26
N MET A 559 7.33 1.97 31.58
CA MET A 559 8.28 2.55 30.62
C MET A 559 9.33 1.53 30.19
N THR A 560 8.90 0.45 29.53
CA THR A 560 9.76 -0.69 29.19
C THR A 560 10.45 -0.55 27.84
N ASP A 561 9.83 0.10 26.87
CA ASP A 561 10.33 0.17 25.49
C ASP A 561 11.23 1.41 25.28
N PRO A 562 12.53 1.24 24.98
CA PRO A 562 13.41 2.35 24.63
C PRO A 562 13.06 2.99 23.28
N ALA A 563 12.50 2.24 22.33
CA ALA A 563 12.17 2.72 20.98
C ALA A 563 11.03 3.76 21.03
N ASP A 564 10.15 3.65 22.01
CA ASP A 564 9.15 4.66 22.28
C ASP A 564 9.77 5.98 22.75
N GLN A 565 10.88 5.92 23.50
CA GLN A 565 11.48 7.11 24.11
C GLN A 565 12.22 7.99 23.10
N THR A 566 12.74 7.40 22.03
CA THR A 566 13.45 8.12 20.96
C THR A 566 12.51 9.04 20.17
N LYS A 567 11.20 8.74 20.18
CA LYS A 567 10.15 9.49 19.47
C LYS A 567 9.60 10.67 20.27
N ARG A 568 9.68 10.61 21.61
CA ARG A 568 9.04 11.57 22.52
C ARG A 568 9.39 13.04 22.29
N PRO A 569 10.65 13.43 21.95
CA PRO A 569 10.95 14.83 21.64
C PRO A 569 10.06 15.43 20.54
N HIS A 570 9.65 14.62 19.55
CA HIS A 570 8.74 15.05 18.49
C HIS A 570 7.27 14.94 18.93
N GLU A 571 6.90 13.78 19.45
CA GLU A 571 5.50 13.43 19.75
C GLU A 571 4.83 14.32 20.81
N ILE A 572 5.57 14.82 21.80
CA ILE A 572 5.02 15.71 22.84
C ILE A 572 4.41 16.98 22.22
N LEU A 573 5.12 17.59 21.27
CA LEU A 573 4.65 18.80 20.60
C LEU A 573 3.62 18.51 19.50
N GLU A 574 3.68 17.32 18.90
CA GLU A 574 2.64 16.88 17.96
C GLU A 574 1.29 16.67 18.66
N ASP A 575 1.27 16.01 19.83
CA ASP A 575 0.05 15.88 20.64
C ASP A 575 -0.45 17.26 21.10
N THR A 576 0.47 18.17 21.45
CA THR A 576 0.15 19.58 21.78
C THR A 576 -0.58 20.27 20.62
N LEU A 577 -0.12 20.05 19.38
CA LEU A 577 -0.78 20.56 18.18
C LEU A 577 -2.16 19.91 17.97
N ARG A 578 -2.25 18.58 18.18
CA ARG A 578 -3.46 17.79 17.90
C ARG A 578 -4.60 18.10 18.86
N PHE A 579 -4.29 18.30 20.14
CA PHE A 579 -5.31 18.41 21.19
C PHE A 579 -5.36 19.77 21.86
N GLN A 580 -4.28 20.22 22.49
CA GLN A 580 -4.27 21.44 23.30
C GLN A 580 -4.56 22.68 22.45
N LEU A 581 -3.81 22.90 21.35
CA LEU A 581 -3.99 24.10 20.52
C LEU A 581 -5.23 24.05 19.60
N MET A 582 -5.89 22.90 19.52
CA MET A 582 -7.22 22.75 18.92
C MET A 582 -8.35 23.02 19.94
N GLY A 583 -8.02 23.17 21.23
CA GLY A 583 -9.00 23.40 22.30
C GLY A 583 -9.73 22.13 22.76
N PHE A 584 -9.29 20.93 22.37
CA PHE A 584 -9.96 19.68 22.74
C PHE A 584 -9.75 19.29 24.21
N THR A 585 -8.71 19.82 24.84
CA THR A 585 -8.34 19.45 26.21
C THR A 585 -9.02 20.29 27.27
N ASP A 586 -9.50 21.49 26.93
CA ASP A 586 -10.07 22.44 27.89
C ASP A 586 -11.42 21.93 28.41
N GLN A 587 -11.54 21.82 29.73
CA GLN A 587 -12.79 21.53 30.44
C GLN A 587 -13.26 22.73 31.26
N GLY A 588 -12.80 23.93 30.90
CA GLY A 588 -13.27 25.22 31.43
C GLY A 588 -12.17 26.07 32.07
N ALA A 589 -10.95 25.53 32.28
CA ALA A 589 -9.87 26.27 32.92
C ALA A 589 -9.16 27.26 31.99
N GLY A 590 -9.21 27.06 30.67
CA GLY A 590 -8.57 27.92 29.67
C GLY A 590 -7.05 27.94 29.79
N THR A 591 -6.44 26.78 30.07
CA THR A 591 -5.00 26.62 30.33
C THR A 591 -4.18 26.19 29.10
N GLU A 592 -4.75 26.13 27.91
CA GLU A 592 -4.17 25.45 26.75
C GLU A 592 -2.79 26.00 26.37
N TYR A 593 -2.60 27.32 26.39
CA TYR A 593 -1.29 27.94 26.12
C TYR A 593 -0.26 27.73 27.24
N ALA A 594 -0.72 27.66 28.49
CA ALA A 594 0.16 27.36 29.63
C ALA A 594 0.63 25.91 29.55
N GLU A 595 -0.26 25.00 29.19
CA GLU A 595 0.03 23.58 28.97
C GLU A 595 0.96 23.36 27.77
N ALA A 596 0.75 24.09 26.66
CA ALA A 596 1.67 24.06 25.53
C ALA A 596 3.08 24.55 25.90
N ALA A 597 3.21 25.56 26.77
CA ALA A 597 4.50 25.98 27.30
C ALA A 597 5.15 24.91 28.19
N ALA A 598 4.36 24.22 29.02
CA ALA A 598 4.83 23.06 29.79
C ALA A 598 5.29 21.90 28.90
N ALA A 599 4.64 21.67 27.76
CA ALA A 599 5.05 20.67 26.77
C ALA A 599 6.38 21.05 26.08
N VAL A 600 6.64 22.35 25.86
CA VAL A 600 7.97 22.84 25.42
C VAL A 600 9.04 22.55 26.46
N ASP A 601 8.77 22.79 27.75
CA ASP A 601 9.69 22.44 28.84
C ASP A 601 10.01 20.93 28.85
N ALA A 602 8.97 20.09 28.73
CA ALA A 602 9.11 18.63 28.64
C ALA A 602 10.00 18.22 27.45
N THR A 603 9.70 18.77 26.28
CA THR A 603 10.44 18.49 25.03
C THR A 603 11.91 18.81 25.16
N ARG A 604 12.27 19.95 25.78
CA ARG A 604 13.67 20.31 26.07
C ARG A 604 14.32 19.31 27.03
N ALA A 605 13.60 18.93 28.09
CA ALA A 605 14.12 17.99 29.08
C ALA A 605 14.43 16.62 28.46
N VAL A 606 13.50 16.08 27.67
CA VAL A 606 13.69 14.79 26.97
C VAL A 606 14.80 14.90 25.93
N LEU A 607 14.79 15.95 25.10
CA LEU A 607 15.82 16.13 24.07
C LEU A 607 17.24 16.23 24.67
N ASN A 608 17.39 16.88 25.85
CA ASN A 608 18.66 16.95 26.56
C ASN A 608 19.15 15.60 27.08
N GLN A 609 18.25 14.66 27.40
CA GLN A 609 18.64 13.31 27.83
C GLN A 609 19.27 12.51 26.68
N PHE A 610 18.87 12.79 25.44
CA PHE A 610 19.44 12.20 24.23
C PHE A 610 20.57 13.01 23.60
N ALA A 611 20.95 14.15 24.20
CA ALA A 611 21.93 15.07 23.63
C ALA A 611 23.27 14.41 23.23
N PRO A 612 23.87 13.49 24.02
CA PRO A 612 25.11 12.82 23.62
C PRO A 612 24.95 12.01 22.32
N LEU A 613 23.84 11.27 22.18
CA LEU A 613 23.57 10.43 21.02
C LEU A 613 23.24 11.25 19.78
N VAL A 614 22.46 12.32 19.94
CA VAL A 614 22.08 13.23 18.85
C VAL A 614 23.31 14.03 18.39
N THR A 615 24.09 14.60 19.30
CA THR A 615 25.24 15.47 18.95
C THR A 615 26.35 14.68 18.26
N ALA A 616 26.57 13.43 18.65
CA ALA A 616 27.54 12.55 18.00
C ALA A 616 27.19 12.27 16.53
N ARG A 617 25.91 12.32 16.16
CA ARG A 617 25.40 11.97 14.82
C ARG A 617 25.08 13.19 13.97
N ALA A 618 24.54 14.24 14.59
CA ALA A 618 24.17 15.49 13.95
C ALA A 618 24.51 16.67 14.87
N PRO A 619 25.77 17.17 14.85
CA PRO A 619 26.27 18.16 15.80
C PRO A 619 25.48 19.48 15.85
N LYS A 620 24.80 19.85 14.76
CA LYS A 620 23.99 21.08 14.67
C LYS A 620 22.53 20.88 15.07
N LEU A 621 22.01 19.65 15.00
CA LEU A 621 20.57 19.39 15.13
C LEU A 621 20.05 19.79 16.50
N LEU A 622 20.79 19.48 17.57
CA LEU A 622 20.39 19.83 18.94
C LEU A 622 20.22 21.35 19.09
N GLY A 623 21.21 22.14 18.65
CA GLY A 623 21.16 23.60 18.73
C GLY A 623 20.06 24.21 17.85
N GLU A 624 19.86 23.69 16.64
CA GLU A 624 18.76 24.13 15.77
C GLU A 624 17.39 23.81 16.38
N SER A 625 17.22 22.62 16.95
CA SER A 625 15.98 22.21 17.61
C SER A 625 15.67 23.09 18.82
N MET A 626 16.66 23.35 19.68
CA MET A 626 16.52 24.27 20.82
C MET A 626 16.14 25.68 20.36
N SER A 627 16.75 26.18 19.28
CA SER A 627 16.40 27.49 18.70
C SER A 627 14.94 27.54 18.22
N ARG A 628 14.41 26.46 17.63
CA ARG A 628 12.99 26.40 17.25
C ARG A 628 12.06 26.37 18.45
N LEU A 629 12.44 25.65 19.49
CA LEU A 629 11.73 25.65 20.77
C LEU A 629 11.74 27.05 21.42
N ASP A 630 12.82 27.83 21.27
CA ASP A 630 12.89 29.21 21.77
C ASP A 630 11.92 30.13 21.03
N VAL A 631 11.82 29.99 19.71
CA VAL A 631 10.86 30.74 18.89
C VAL A 631 9.42 30.38 19.27
N LEU A 632 9.13 29.10 19.48
CA LEU A 632 7.83 28.64 19.93
C LEU A 632 7.49 29.18 21.34
N ASP A 633 8.41 29.08 22.29
CA ASP A 633 8.23 29.61 23.64
C ASP A 633 7.98 31.13 23.63
N ALA A 634 8.70 31.88 22.80
CA ALA A 634 8.46 33.31 22.62
C ALA A 634 7.07 33.61 22.02
N ALA A 635 6.63 32.83 21.03
CA ALA A 635 5.30 32.97 20.44
C ALA A 635 4.19 32.64 21.46
N LEU A 636 4.38 31.60 22.27
CA LEU A 636 3.48 31.24 23.37
C LEU A 636 3.41 32.37 24.40
N LYS A 637 4.54 32.88 24.88
CA LYS A 637 4.59 33.99 25.84
C LYS A 637 3.92 35.27 25.30
N ALA A 638 3.98 35.52 23.99
CA ALA A 638 3.27 36.64 23.37
C ALA A 638 1.73 36.52 23.44
N THR A 639 1.19 35.34 23.72
CA THR A 639 -0.24 35.13 23.99
C THR A 639 -0.64 35.58 25.40
N GLN A 640 0.29 35.88 26.30
CA GLN A 640 -0.03 36.41 27.62
C GLN A 640 -0.50 37.87 27.54
N ARG A 641 -1.23 38.30 28.58
CA ARG A 641 -1.54 39.71 28.84
C ARG A 641 -1.25 39.99 30.31
N ASP A 642 -0.44 41.02 30.58
CA ASP A 642 -0.01 41.39 31.94
C ASP A 642 0.61 40.21 32.72
N GLY A 643 1.38 39.36 32.02
CA GLY A 643 2.02 38.17 32.58
C GLY A 643 1.08 37.00 32.88
N ARG A 644 -0.19 37.07 32.46
CA ARG A 644 -1.19 36.01 32.65
C ARG A 644 -1.54 35.36 31.32
N TRP A 645 -1.68 34.04 31.34
CA TRP A 645 -2.20 33.28 30.20
C TRP A 645 -3.66 33.64 29.94
N ARG A 646 -4.04 33.62 28.66
CA ARG A 646 -5.41 33.84 28.21
C ARG A 646 -5.96 32.53 27.63
N PRO A 647 -7.25 32.21 27.84
CA PRO A 647 -7.89 31.08 27.17
C PRO A 647 -7.77 31.19 25.65
N LEU A 648 -7.70 30.04 24.96
CA LEU A 648 -7.49 29.98 23.51
C LEU A 648 -8.44 30.92 22.73
N ALA A 649 -9.72 30.93 23.09
CA ALA A 649 -10.75 31.74 22.44
C ALA A 649 -10.54 33.27 22.59
N GLN A 650 -9.78 33.72 23.59
CA GLN A 650 -9.54 35.14 23.88
C GLN A 650 -8.24 35.67 23.23
N VAL A 651 -7.46 34.82 22.58
CA VAL A 651 -6.20 35.20 21.93
C VAL A 651 -6.47 35.63 20.47
N PRO A 652 -5.97 36.82 20.05
CA PRO A 652 -6.12 37.30 18.67
C PRO A 652 -5.64 36.27 17.65
N LEU A 653 -6.39 36.13 16.55
CA LEU A 653 -6.11 35.15 15.49
C LEU A 653 -4.66 35.20 15.00
N SER A 654 -4.08 36.40 14.84
CA SER A 654 -2.68 36.57 14.40
C SER A 654 -1.67 35.95 15.36
N GLN A 655 -1.90 36.05 16.68
CA GLN A 655 -1.04 35.42 17.67
C GLN A 655 -1.22 33.90 17.66
N ARG A 656 -2.45 33.40 17.51
CA ARG A 656 -2.72 31.96 17.38
C ARG A 656 -2.03 31.36 16.14
N GLN A 657 -2.08 32.06 15.01
CA GLN A 657 -1.38 31.69 13.78
C GLN A 657 0.14 31.70 13.97
N SER A 658 0.69 32.69 14.69
CA SER A 658 2.12 32.74 15.01
C SER A 658 2.56 31.55 15.86
N VAL A 659 1.77 31.14 16.86
CA VAL A 659 2.05 29.95 17.66
C VAL A 659 2.01 28.70 16.78
N ASN A 660 0.96 28.51 15.97
CA ASN A 660 0.83 27.34 15.11
C ASN A 660 1.98 27.24 14.09
N ALA A 661 2.42 28.37 13.52
CA ALA A 661 3.56 28.40 12.61
C ALA A 661 4.88 28.02 13.32
N ALA A 662 5.13 28.57 14.52
CA ALA A 662 6.31 28.24 15.31
C ALA A 662 6.30 26.78 15.77
N LEU A 663 5.13 26.26 16.16
CA LEU A 663 4.94 24.87 16.57
C LEU A 663 5.20 23.92 15.41
N GLY A 664 4.59 24.15 14.25
CA GLY A 664 4.82 23.35 13.05
C GLY A 664 6.30 23.30 12.67
N ASN A 665 7.00 24.44 12.74
CA ASN A 665 8.43 24.48 12.46
C ASN A 665 9.28 23.72 13.49
N ALA A 666 8.92 23.78 14.78
CA ALA A 666 9.59 23.01 15.82
C ALA A 666 9.38 21.50 15.65
N VAL A 667 8.12 21.09 15.43
CA VAL A 667 7.74 19.67 15.20
C VAL A 667 8.45 19.09 13.98
N GLU A 668 8.49 19.83 12.87
CA GLU A 668 9.21 19.44 11.64
C GLU A 668 10.71 19.22 11.92
N LYS A 669 11.36 20.15 12.63
CA LYS A 669 12.78 20.02 12.98
C LYS A 669 13.03 18.84 13.91
N LEU A 670 12.14 18.62 14.89
CA LEU A 670 12.24 17.52 15.85
C LEU A 670 11.99 16.15 15.21
N ALA A 671 11.26 16.07 14.08
CA ALA A 671 11.05 14.83 13.35
C ALA A 671 12.36 14.19 12.83
N SER A 672 13.45 14.95 12.75
CA SER A 672 14.78 14.40 12.43
C SER A 672 15.45 13.68 13.60
N VAL A 673 14.99 13.90 14.84
CA VAL A 673 15.62 13.28 16.02
C VAL A 673 15.40 11.76 16.04
N PRO A 674 14.16 11.23 15.92
CA PRO A 674 13.92 9.79 15.95
C PRO A 674 14.75 9.06 14.89
N LEU A 675 14.81 9.57 13.66
CA LEU A 675 15.59 9.01 12.55
C LEU A 675 17.09 8.82 12.86
N LEU A 676 17.65 9.57 13.81
CA LEU A 676 19.07 9.45 14.18
C LEU A 676 19.32 8.50 15.34
N ILE A 677 18.31 8.27 16.18
CA ILE A 677 18.47 7.51 17.43
C ILE A 677 17.48 6.35 17.56
N GLU A 678 16.79 6.01 16.49
CA GLU A 678 15.86 4.90 16.42
C GLU A 678 16.55 3.56 16.73
N LEU A 679 15.84 2.73 17.48
CA LEU A 679 16.20 1.33 17.61
C LEU A 679 15.62 0.56 16.44
N PRO A 680 16.39 -0.38 15.86
CA PRO A 680 15.82 -1.33 14.90
C PRO A 680 14.65 -2.07 15.55
N PRO A 681 13.63 -2.48 14.77
CA PRO A 681 12.53 -3.28 15.28
C PRO A 681 13.07 -4.46 16.09
N SER A 682 12.60 -4.56 17.33
CA SER A 682 13.05 -5.58 18.28
C SER A 682 12.79 -6.98 17.74
N ARG A 683 13.73 -7.88 18.07
CA ARG A 683 13.83 -9.26 17.57
C ARG A 683 12.59 -10.11 17.83
#